data_AF-B5RSZ7-F1
#
_entry.id   AF-B5RSZ7-F1
#
_cell.length_a   1.000
_cell.length_b   1.000
_cell.length_c   1.000
_cell.angle_alpha   90.00
_cell.angle_beta   90.00
_cell.angle_gamma   90.00
#
_symmetry.space_group_name_H-M   'P 1'
#
loop_
_entity.id
_entity.type
_entity.pdbx_description
1 polymer ?
#
loop_
_entity_poly.entity_id
_entity_poly.type
_entity_poly.pdbx_seq_one_letter_code
_entity_poly.pdbx_strand_id
1 'polypeptide(L)'
;MLKFVNQLNSKGKNNLYHSQQTDGTASTMSRIRVDFKYDDLTFSRSLTASQDYTWVGKVLTSMSEVESSLDGLNKKYLTLDGAISTDNVFQELKNSAGFQSNIIAGHAYNVAGWRWYDNHVALLVNLLRFYILSDLDERSKLSTGKFPVYDDGHVIIDLNDTLLLEDKAVDWTWPGRRADESYPYWNPMTEFLPVTDDPHIDLRPLTEEEAKVVLMMTGEWKPQTNYKLDFYTPRLAEKIMYRYRNPISSLNEWLDAEGTAPTYYLPKSRVIWSALRKYVTHNNLYNQFYTATNIVAQVMLTVYPDTAEGMTWLTHVPEVHLPKFGSVRGRYPFLNSGEAAFIQAKALEDWAALIAKPELLFTYGMMLASTLNIGLAVRDAKASLLIGEDKSSFDDTLFLTPETFFASAVSLATGLDAPLNGMGDVYVFYPELVNINETWEVPAVILEPNGYLIKDNHILSTGIPFVGSPYLVYSLAVFDEANPYSGNFVLPEPLRRTRKGAIYSFVDAWKMGWAARIAGYDLSINVFSSNVNYTKYFSPNNNSWSHVLTNGIDDKVEGVLIKDMTRRSRHFVDLPNFFVPGNHPVTEVKVNVLGTSVLDAAGNKNRAAGTANEWVTPSSLGLQIVSKEDVRRFWGHIKRHKSGLAMEGLTMSVNVPAIEGNRGVEVM
;
A
#
# COMPACT_ATOMS: atom_id res chain seq x y z
N MET A 1 2.42 7.48 8.34
CA MET A 1 3.29 6.80 7.37
C MET A 1 4.75 6.80 7.84
N LEU A 2 5.35 7.96 8.07
CA LEU A 2 6.75 8.13 8.49
C LEU A 2 7.09 7.32 9.74
N LYS A 3 6.27 7.45 10.80
CA LYS A 3 6.43 6.67 12.03
C LYS A 3 6.51 5.17 11.77
N PHE A 4 5.65 4.65 10.90
CA PHE A 4 5.60 3.22 10.55
C PHE A 4 6.87 2.78 9.81
N VAL A 5 7.31 3.54 8.80
CA VAL A 5 8.59 3.28 8.08
C VAL A 5 9.78 3.31 9.05
N ASN A 6 9.78 4.24 9.99
CA ASN A 6 10.84 4.35 11.00
C ASN A 6 10.83 3.19 11.99
N GLN A 7 9.65 2.70 12.39
CA GLN A 7 9.51 1.55 13.28
C GLN A 7 9.97 0.25 12.60
N LEU A 8 9.58 0.02 11.34
CA LEU A 8 10.04 -1.14 10.57
C LEU A 8 11.56 -1.16 10.40
N ASN A 9 12.15 0.02 10.18
CA ASN A 9 13.59 0.16 10.00
C ASN A 9 14.38 0.35 11.32
N SER A 10 13.74 0.28 12.49
CA SER A 10 14.34 0.66 13.79
C SER A 10 15.62 -0.11 14.18
N LYS A 11 15.90 -1.24 13.52
CA LYS A 11 17.14 -2.03 13.67
C LYS A 11 18.24 -1.68 12.64
N GLY A 12 18.04 -0.69 11.77
CA GLY A 12 18.95 -0.31 10.67
C GLY A 12 18.92 1.19 10.29
N LYS A 13 19.54 1.54 9.15
CA LYS A 13 19.44 2.90 8.56
C LYS A 13 18.15 2.98 7.75
N ASN A 14 17.31 4.00 8.00
CA ASN A 14 16.00 4.20 7.36
C ASN A 14 16.13 4.68 5.91
N ASN A 15 16.71 3.84 5.05
CA ASN A 15 17.06 4.16 3.68
C ASN A 15 15.80 4.39 2.83
N LEU A 16 15.77 5.51 2.11
CA LEU A 16 14.73 5.85 1.14
C LEU A 16 15.23 5.64 -0.28
N TYR A 17 14.32 5.31 -1.21
CA TYR A 17 14.66 5.00 -2.59
C TYR A 17 13.76 5.76 -3.56
N HIS A 18 14.34 6.28 -4.65
CA HIS A 18 13.54 6.84 -5.74
C HIS A 18 12.73 5.74 -6.43
N SER A 19 11.58 6.12 -7.00
CA SER A 19 10.79 5.31 -7.94
C SER A 19 11.62 4.92 -9.16
N GLN A 20 11.57 3.65 -9.55
CA GLN A 20 12.28 3.09 -10.69
C GLN A 20 11.43 1.98 -11.30
N GLN A 21 11.58 1.77 -12.60
CA GLN A 21 10.91 0.69 -13.30
C GLN A 21 11.75 0.23 -14.50
N THR A 22 11.65 -1.06 -14.80
CA THR A 22 12.10 -1.70 -16.05
C THR A 22 10.98 -2.59 -16.55
N ASP A 23 10.37 -2.22 -17.68
CA ASP A 23 9.20 -2.90 -18.28
C ASP A 23 8.05 -3.15 -17.29
N GLY A 24 7.85 -2.23 -16.33
CA GLY A 24 6.82 -2.36 -15.30
C GLY A 24 7.23 -3.15 -14.06
N THR A 25 8.51 -3.52 -13.92
CA THR A 25 9.05 -4.20 -12.73
C THR A 25 10.07 -3.33 -11.98
N ALA A 26 10.19 -3.56 -10.67
CA ALA A 26 11.21 -2.96 -9.82
C ALA A 26 11.85 -4.03 -8.93
N SER A 27 13.17 -4.03 -8.82
CA SER A 27 13.89 -5.05 -8.05
C SER A 27 14.60 -4.44 -6.85
N THR A 28 14.49 -5.11 -5.72
CA THR A 28 15.28 -4.80 -4.51
C THR A 28 16.33 -5.88 -4.31
N MET A 29 17.40 -5.53 -3.62
CA MET A 29 18.47 -6.45 -3.27
C MET A 29 18.99 -6.17 -1.86
N SER A 30 19.00 -7.19 -1.03
CA SER A 30 19.43 -7.14 0.37
C SER A 30 20.67 -7.99 0.59
N ARG A 31 21.68 -7.42 1.25
CA ARG A 31 22.84 -8.15 1.75
C ARG A 31 22.53 -8.66 3.15
N ILE A 32 22.60 -9.96 3.35
CA ILE A 32 22.19 -10.62 4.59
C ILE A 32 23.39 -11.38 5.16
N ARG A 33 23.53 -11.35 6.48
CA ARG A 33 24.40 -12.24 7.24
C ARG A 33 23.55 -13.12 8.13
N VAL A 34 23.76 -14.43 8.07
CA VAL A 34 23.14 -15.40 8.96
C VAL A 34 24.22 -16.04 9.81
N ASP A 35 24.04 -16.01 11.12
CA ASP A 35 24.92 -16.59 12.11
C ASP A 35 24.25 -17.83 12.72
N PHE A 36 24.98 -18.93 12.78
CA PHE A 36 24.60 -20.19 13.45
C PHE A 36 25.51 -20.37 14.66
N LYS A 37 24.93 -20.47 15.85
CA LYS A 37 25.66 -20.61 17.10
C LYS A 37 25.26 -21.88 17.83
N TYR A 38 26.22 -22.74 18.09
CA TYR A 38 26.07 -23.99 18.84
C TYR A 38 27.44 -24.42 19.38
N ASP A 39 27.49 -25.14 20.52
CA ASP A 39 28.73 -25.61 21.16
C ASP A 39 29.81 -24.52 21.36
N ASP A 40 29.39 -23.32 21.78
CA ASP A 40 30.24 -22.11 21.91
C ASP A 40 30.94 -21.66 20.61
N LEU A 41 30.61 -22.26 19.47
CA LEU A 41 31.07 -21.87 18.14
C LEU A 41 30.06 -20.96 17.46
N THR A 42 30.54 -20.09 16.56
CA THR A 42 29.68 -19.24 15.72
C THR A 42 30.15 -19.32 14.28
N PHE A 43 29.25 -19.76 13.39
CA PHE A 43 29.48 -19.85 11.96
C PHE A 43 28.62 -18.82 11.24
N SER A 44 29.20 -18.08 10.30
CA SER A 44 28.50 -17.01 9.60
C SER A 44 28.47 -17.24 8.10
N ARG A 45 27.30 -17.09 7.49
CA ARG A 45 27.13 -17.04 6.03
C ARG A 45 26.65 -15.64 5.62
N SER A 46 27.36 -15.02 4.68
CA SER A 46 26.83 -13.85 3.97
C SER A 46 26.20 -14.27 2.65
N LEU A 47 25.05 -13.71 2.31
CA LEU A 47 24.36 -13.90 1.04
C LEU A 47 23.74 -12.60 0.54
N THR A 48 23.29 -12.63 -0.70
CA THR A 48 22.54 -11.53 -1.33
C THR A 48 21.22 -12.10 -1.79
N ALA A 49 20.12 -11.43 -1.45
CA ALA A 49 18.77 -11.81 -1.82
C ALA A 49 18.16 -10.72 -2.69
N SER A 50 17.50 -11.08 -3.80
CA SER A 50 16.70 -10.14 -4.59
C SER A 50 15.20 -10.38 -4.44
N GLN A 51 14.42 -9.30 -4.42
CA GLN A 51 12.96 -9.38 -4.47
C GLN A 51 12.44 -8.43 -5.54
N ASP A 52 11.67 -8.98 -6.46
CA ASP A 52 11.04 -8.24 -7.54
C ASP A 52 9.63 -7.79 -7.12
N TYR A 53 9.22 -6.64 -7.64
CA TYR A 53 7.91 -6.04 -7.50
C TYR A 53 7.43 -5.67 -8.89
N THR A 54 6.12 -5.64 -9.07
CA THR A 54 5.49 -5.20 -10.31
C THR A 54 4.62 -3.98 -10.05
N TRP A 55 4.77 -2.99 -10.93
CA TRP A 55 3.86 -1.86 -11.08
C TRP A 55 2.60 -2.26 -11.82
N VAL A 56 2.64 -3.37 -12.56
CA VAL A 56 1.62 -3.81 -13.50
C VAL A 56 0.50 -4.55 -12.79
N GLY A 57 -0.72 -4.37 -13.27
CA GLY A 57 -1.90 -5.07 -12.80
C GLY A 57 -3.18 -4.30 -13.09
N LYS A 58 -4.31 -5.00 -13.06
CA LYS A 58 -5.63 -4.38 -13.19
C LYS A 58 -6.03 -3.72 -11.87
N VAL A 59 -6.73 -2.59 -11.95
CA VAL A 59 -7.33 -1.91 -10.81
C VAL A 59 -8.75 -1.50 -11.19
N LEU A 60 -9.70 -1.82 -10.32
CA LEU A 60 -11.07 -1.31 -10.44
C LEU A 60 -11.18 -0.02 -9.63
N THR A 61 -12.01 0.91 -10.11
CA THR A 61 -12.19 2.20 -9.44
C THR A 61 -13.66 2.54 -9.38
N SER A 62 -14.11 2.93 -8.19
CA SER A 62 -15.46 3.40 -7.92
C SER A 62 -15.40 4.78 -7.28
N MET A 63 -16.42 5.61 -7.54
CA MET A 63 -16.51 6.97 -6.97
C MET A 63 -17.89 7.26 -6.41
N SER A 64 -17.96 7.64 -5.12
CA SER A 64 -19.21 7.97 -4.42
C SER A 64 -19.11 9.30 -3.66
N GLU A 65 -20.26 9.87 -3.26
CA GLU A 65 -20.27 11.03 -2.38
C GLU A 65 -20.07 10.57 -0.94
N VAL A 66 -18.97 10.98 -0.30
CA VAL A 66 -18.63 10.65 1.09
C VAL A 66 -18.83 11.86 2.03
N GLU A 67 -18.42 11.76 3.30
CA GLU A 67 -18.42 12.91 4.23
C GLU A 67 -17.58 14.09 3.71
N SER A 68 -18.12 15.31 3.80
CA SER A 68 -17.39 16.53 3.48
C SER A 68 -16.32 16.82 4.54
N SER A 69 -15.13 17.23 4.11
CA SER A 69 -14.03 17.59 5.01
C SER A 69 -13.61 19.05 4.82
N LEU A 70 -14.22 19.95 5.60
CA LEU A 70 -13.87 21.37 5.63
C LEU A 70 -12.61 21.68 6.47
N ASP A 71 -12.00 20.67 7.08
CA ASP A 71 -10.72 20.77 7.80
C ASP A 71 -9.68 21.55 6.98
N GLY A 72 -8.93 22.42 7.63
CA GLY A 72 -7.95 23.31 7.02
C GLY A 72 -8.49 24.66 6.54
N LEU A 73 -9.81 24.87 6.51
CA LEU A 73 -10.35 26.22 6.33
C LEU A 73 -9.97 27.11 7.52
N ASN A 74 -10.00 28.42 7.32
CA ASN A 74 -9.76 29.36 8.41
C ASN A 74 -10.78 29.12 9.54
N LYS A 75 -10.24 28.93 10.75
CA LYS A 75 -10.97 28.71 11.99
C LYS A 75 -12.10 29.70 12.25
N LYS A 76 -11.97 30.95 11.79
CA LYS A 76 -13.02 31.98 11.90
C LYS A 76 -14.31 31.58 11.20
N TYR A 77 -14.24 30.80 10.12
CA TYR A 77 -15.39 30.43 9.30
C TYR A 77 -15.88 29.01 9.55
N LEU A 78 -15.35 28.35 10.59
CA LEU A 78 -15.77 27.01 10.98
C LEU A 78 -16.42 27.02 12.35
N THR A 79 -17.41 26.16 12.52
CA THR A 79 -17.97 25.81 13.82
C THR A 79 -17.04 24.82 14.55
N LEU A 80 -17.29 24.58 15.85
CA LEU A 80 -16.45 23.69 16.67
C LEU A 80 -16.50 22.22 16.23
N ASP A 81 -17.56 21.82 15.53
CA ASP A 81 -17.78 20.51 14.91
C ASP A 81 -17.28 20.42 13.46
N GLY A 82 -16.68 21.49 12.93
CA GLY A 82 -16.07 21.51 11.59
C GLY A 82 -17.02 21.84 10.44
N ALA A 83 -18.25 22.27 10.72
CA ALA A 83 -19.17 22.78 9.69
C ALA A 83 -18.86 24.25 9.34
N ILE A 84 -19.38 24.73 8.20
CA ILE A 84 -19.21 26.12 7.80
C ILE A 84 -20.06 27.06 8.67
N SER A 85 -19.46 28.15 9.14
CA SER A 85 -20.16 29.25 9.80
C SER A 85 -20.51 30.33 8.77
N THR A 86 -21.69 30.19 8.15
CA THR A 86 -22.18 31.16 7.15
C THR A 86 -22.33 32.57 7.70
N ASP A 87 -22.71 32.70 8.98
CA ASP A 87 -22.84 34.00 9.65
C ASP A 87 -21.51 34.75 9.68
N ASN A 88 -20.42 34.06 10.03
CA ASN A 88 -19.09 34.66 10.05
C ASN A 88 -18.58 35.00 8.65
N VAL A 89 -18.93 34.18 7.64
CA VAL A 89 -18.63 34.47 6.23
C VAL A 89 -19.36 35.73 5.77
N PHE A 90 -20.66 35.87 6.08
CA PHE A 90 -21.44 37.05 5.69
C PHE A 90 -21.02 38.31 6.44
N GLN A 91 -20.64 38.19 7.72
CA GLN A 91 -20.05 39.29 8.47
C GLN A 91 -18.72 39.74 7.87
N GLU A 92 -17.87 38.83 7.42
CA GLU A 92 -16.61 39.17 6.73
C GLU A 92 -16.88 39.93 5.43
N LEU A 93 -17.85 39.49 4.63
CA LEU A 93 -18.23 40.18 3.39
C LEU A 93 -18.72 41.61 3.67
N LYS A 94 -19.44 41.81 4.77
CA LYS A 94 -19.91 43.14 5.18
C LYS A 94 -18.77 44.02 5.66
N ASN A 95 -17.94 43.50 6.56
CA ASN A 95 -16.99 44.30 7.32
C ASN A 95 -15.67 44.52 6.59
N SER A 96 -15.15 43.48 5.92
CA SER A 96 -13.83 43.50 5.28
C SER A 96 -13.91 43.74 3.77
N ALA A 97 -14.91 43.19 3.10
CA ALA A 97 -15.08 43.36 1.65
C ALA A 97 -15.98 44.56 1.26
N GLY A 98 -16.64 45.20 2.24
CA GLY A 98 -17.39 46.44 2.02
C GLY A 98 -18.73 46.28 1.30
N PHE A 99 -19.31 45.07 1.27
CA PHE A 99 -20.61 44.85 0.64
C PHE A 99 -21.77 45.44 1.45
N GLN A 100 -22.76 46.00 0.74
CA GLN A 100 -23.97 46.51 1.34
C GLN A 100 -24.87 45.38 1.87
N SER A 101 -25.60 45.63 2.97
CA SER A 101 -26.41 44.59 3.65
C SER A 101 -27.50 43.97 2.75
N ASN A 102 -28.06 44.72 1.81
CA ASN A 102 -29.05 44.23 0.83
C ASN A 102 -28.43 43.24 -0.18
N ILE A 103 -27.20 43.49 -0.64
CA ILE A 103 -26.47 42.58 -1.54
C ILE A 103 -26.18 41.27 -0.81
N ILE A 104 -25.72 41.35 0.44
CA ILE A 104 -25.43 40.18 1.26
C ILE A 104 -26.70 39.39 1.56
N ALA A 105 -27.83 40.05 1.84
CA ALA A 105 -29.10 39.37 2.06
C ALA A 105 -29.58 38.62 0.81
N GLY A 106 -29.45 39.23 -0.38
CA GLY A 106 -29.73 38.57 -1.66
C GLY A 106 -28.80 37.38 -1.92
N HIS A 107 -27.50 37.54 -1.64
CA HIS A 107 -26.53 36.46 -1.75
C HIS A 107 -26.81 35.32 -0.76
N ALA A 108 -27.13 35.64 0.49
CA ALA A 108 -27.50 34.68 1.52
C ALA A 108 -28.71 33.84 1.12
N TYR A 109 -29.71 34.46 0.48
CA TYR A 109 -30.85 33.75 -0.09
C TYR A 109 -30.44 32.74 -1.17
N ASN A 110 -29.52 33.13 -2.06
CA ASN A 110 -29.03 32.26 -3.12
C ASN A 110 -28.21 31.07 -2.60
N VAL A 111 -27.36 31.29 -1.60
CA VAL A 111 -26.49 30.23 -1.05
C VAL A 111 -27.14 29.36 0.01
N ALA A 112 -28.35 29.68 0.46
CA ALA A 112 -29.04 28.91 1.51
C ALA A 112 -29.28 27.43 1.13
N GLY A 113 -29.41 27.14 -0.16
CA GLY A 113 -29.59 25.77 -0.68
C GLY A 113 -28.30 25.09 -1.13
N TRP A 114 -27.15 25.75 -1.04
CA TRP A 114 -25.88 25.24 -1.58
C TRP A 114 -25.27 24.18 -0.69
N ARG A 115 -24.68 23.17 -1.32
CA ARG A 115 -23.90 22.17 -0.59
C ARG A 115 -22.49 22.71 -0.33
N TRP A 116 -21.99 22.51 0.89
CA TRP A 116 -20.61 22.83 1.26
C TRP A 116 -19.75 21.57 1.22
N TYR A 117 -19.84 20.86 0.09
CA TYR A 117 -19.09 19.63 -0.12
C TYR A 117 -17.65 19.95 -0.54
N ASP A 118 -16.69 19.51 0.27
CA ASP A 118 -15.26 19.70 0.05
C ASP A 118 -14.54 18.37 0.21
N ASN A 119 -14.07 17.83 -0.91
CA ASN A 119 -13.25 16.64 -0.96
C ASN A 119 -12.38 16.65 -2.23
N HIS A 120 -11.08 16.74 -2.01
CA HIS A 120 -10.05 16.89 -3.04
C HIS A 120 -9.27 15.59 -3.23
N VAL A 121 -9.58 14.52 -2.48
CA VAL A 121 -8.78 13.28 -2.50
C VAL A 121 -8.64 12.71 -3.91
N ALA A 122 -9.71 12.67 -4.71
CA ALA A 122 -9.63 12.21 -6.11
C ALA A 122 -8.68 13.06 -6.97
N LEU A 123 -8.72 14.39 -6.83
CA LEU A 123 -7.79 15.30 -7.52
C LEU A 123 -6.35 15.10 -7.04
N LEU A 124 -6.14 14.94 -5.74
CA LEU A 124 -4.82 14.73 -5.15
C LEU A 124 -4.24 13.37 -5.55
N VAL A 125 -5.06 12.32 -5.67
CA VAL A 125 -4.68 11.01 -6.22
C VAL A 125 -4.24 11.17 -7.69
N ASN A 126 -5.01 11.89 -8.51
CA ASN A 126 -4.63 12.19 -9.90
C ASN A 126 -3.30 12.95 -9.98
N LEU A 127 -3.10 13.99 -9.17
CA LEU A 127 -1.84 14.75 -9.13
C LEU A 127 -0.65 13.88 -8.69
N LEU A 128 -0.82 13.05 -7.65
CA LEU A 128 0.22 12.18 -7.12
C LEU A 128 0.62 11.10 -8.13
N ARG A 129 -0.36 10.40 -8.72
CA ARG A 129 -0.06 9.35 -9.69
C ARG A 129 0.52 9.93 -10.99
N PHE A 130 0.08 11.12 -11.40
CA PHE A 130 0.67 11.83 -12.54
C PHE A 130 2.13 12.21 -12.29
N TYR A 131 2.44 12.68 -11.09
CA TYR A 131 3.82 12.94 -10.67
C TYR A 131 4.67 11.67 -10.76
N ILE A 132 4.21 10.56 -10.19
CA ILE A 132 4.96 9.29 -10.16
C ILE A 132 5.18 8.76 -11.58
N LEU A 133 4.14 8.66 -12.40
CA LEU A 133 4.24 8.14 -13.77
C LEU A 133 5.13 9.04 -14.64
N SER A 134 5.06 10.37 -14.46
CA SER A 134 5.95 11.30 -15.18
C SER A 134 7.40 11.20 -14.71
N ASP A 135 7.67 10.98 -13.42
CA ASP A 135 9.03 10.71 -12.91
C ASP A 135 9.58 9.38 -13.45
N LEU A 136 8.74 8.35 -13.56
CA LEU A 136 9.13 7.07 -14.18
C LEU A 136 9.45 7.23 -15.68
N ASP A 137 8.63 7.98 -16.43
CA ASP A 137 8.88 8.26 -17.85
C ASP A 137 10.18 9.06 -18.06
N GLU A 138 10.44 10.04 -17.20
CA GLU A 138 11.66 10.84 -17.25
C GLU A 138 12.93 10.00 -16.99
N ARG A 139 12.83 8.94 -16.17
CA ARG A 139 13.98 8.11 -15.77
C ARG A 139 14.30 6.99 -16.75
N SER A 140 13.30 6.23 -17.18
CA SER A 140 13.52 5.03 -18.00
C SER A 140 12.60 4.89 -19.21
N LYS A 141 11.75 5.89 -19.48
CA LYS A 141 10.66 5.85 -20.46
C LYS A 141 9.62 4.77 -20.18
N LEU A 142 8.34 5.10 -20.35
CA LEU A 142 7.27 4.15 -20.10
C LEU A 142 7.08 3.20 -21.30
N SER A 143 6.91 1.93 -20.99
CA SER A 143 6.18 0.98 -21.85
C SER A 143 4.77 0.79 -21.28
N THR A 144 3.91 0.06 -22.00
CA THR A 144 2.63 -0.37 -21.44
C THR A 144 2.85 -1.27 -20.22
N GLY A 145 4.00 -1.93 -20.11
CA GLY A 145 4.37 -2.79 -18.98
C GLY A 145 3.76 -4.18 -19.11
N LYS A 146 4.52 -5.17 -18.62
CA LYS A 146 4.15 -6.58 -18.67
C LYS A 146 4.56 -7.32 -17.40
N PHE A 147 3.95 -8.48 -17.17
CA PHE A 147 4.50 -9.43 -16.21
C PHE A 147 5.68 -10.17 -16.84
N PRO A 148 6.79 -10.36 -16.10
CA PRO A 148 7.76 -11.39 -16.45
C PRO A 148 7.07 -12.75 -16.58
N VAL A 149 7.58 -13.61 -17.47
CA VAL A 149 7.12 -15.01 -17.53
C VAL A 149 7.77 -15.76 -16.38
N TYR A 150 6.96 -16.48 -15.60
CA TYR A 150 7.47 -17.39 -14.58
C TYR A 150 7.88 -18.71 -15.25
N ASP A 151 9.12 -19.13 -15.03
CA ASP A 151 9.65 -20.42 -15.48
C ASP A 151 10.62 -20.96 -14.44
N ASP A 152 10.27 -22.07 -13.80
CA ASP A 152 11.12 -22.77 -12.83
C ASP A 152 11.73 -24.07 -13.38
N GLY A 153 11.59 -24.31 -14.68
CA GLY A 153 12.00 -25.53 -15.39
C GLY A 153 11.02 -26.69 -15.30
N HIS A 154 9.97 -26.59 -14.47
CA HIS A 154 8.95 -27.61 -14.28
C HIS A 154 7.57 -27.09 -14.70
N VAL A 155 7.34 -25.80 -14.54
CA VAL A 155 6.10 -25.11 -14.89
C VAL A 155 6.42 -23.74 -15.49
N ILE A 156 5.68 -23.37 -16.54
CA ILE A 156 5.74 -22.04 -17.15
C ILE A 156 4.39 -21.35 -17.01
N ILE A 157 4.36 -20.13 -16.48
CA ILE A 157 3.15 -19.31 -16.32
C ILE A 157 3.38 -17.95 -16.97
N ASP A 158 2.50 -17.59 -17.90
CA ASP A 158 2.43 -16.27 -18.52
C ASP A 158 1.05 -15.65 -18.24
N LEU A 159 1.04 -14.51 -17.55
CA LEU A 159 -0.18 -13.79 -17.19
C LEU A 159 -0.44 -12.58 -18.10
N ASN A 160 0.34 -12.36 -19.14
CA ASN A 160 0.22 -11.16 -19.98
C ASN A 160 -1.10 -11.10 -20.75
N ASP A 161 -1.72 -12.25 -21.05
CA ASP A 161 -3.06 -12.32 -21.66
C ASP A 161 -4.18 -11.77 -20.75
N THR A 162 -3.91 -11.61 -19.44
CA THR A 162 -4.86 -11.00 -18.49
C THR A 162 -4.82 -9.47 -18.49
N LEU A 163 -3.81 -8.87 -19.12
CA LEU A 163 -3.61 -7.42 -19.17
C LEU A 163 -4.48 -6.76 -20.24
N LEU A 164 -4.78 -5.47 -20.04
CA LEU A 164 -5.65 -4.70 -20.92
C LEU A 164 -4.95 -4.27 -22.21
N LEU A 165 -3.65 -4.01 -22.14
CA LEU A 165 -2.84 -3.47 -23.23
C LEU A 165 -1.70 -4.43 -23.55
N GLU A 166 -1.44 -4.63 -24.84
CA GLU A 166 -0.26 -5.36 -25.31
C GLU A 166 1.04 -4.62 -24.96
N ASP A 167 2.13 -5.35 -24.79
CA ASP A 167 3.46 -4.79 -24.49
C ASP A 167 4.01 -3.97 -25.67
N LYS A 168 4.12 -2.65 -25.49
CA LYS A 168 4.67 -1.72 -26.48
C LYS A 168 5.19 -0.45 -25.82
N ALA A 169 6.04 0.28 -26.54
CA ALA A 169 6.45 1.62 -26.12
C ALA A 169 5.23 2.56 -26.03
N VAL A 170 5.20 3.40 -25.00
CA VAL A 170 4.13 4.37 -24.77
C VAL A 170 4.66 5.77 -25.03
N ASP A 171 3.93 6.54 -25.83
CA ASP A 171 4.11 7.99 -25.88
C ASP A 171 3.29 8.59 -24.75
N TRP A 172 3.95 8.86 -23.61
CA TRP A 172 3.28 9.36 -22.42
C TRP A 172 2.68 10.74 -22.72
N THR A 173 1.35 10.86 -22.63
CA THR A 173 0.61 12.11 -22.89
C THR A 173 -0.39 12.42 -21.77
N TRP A 174 -1.09 13.54 -21.88
CA TRP A 174 -2.16 13.90 -20.93
C TRP A 174 -3.21 12.78 -20.84
N PRO A 175 -3.59 12.32 -19.63
CA PRO A 175 -4.51 11.20 -19.46
C PRO A 175 -5.90 11.38 -20.11
N GLY A 176 -6.43 12.62 -20.12
CA GLY A 176 -7.68 12.94 -20.81
C GLY A 176 -7.56 13.00 -22.33
N ARG A 177 -6.33 12.88 -22.87
CA ARG A 177 -5.96 13.09 -24.27
C ARG A 177 -6.39 14.48 -24.74
N ARG A 178 -6.27 14.76 -26.02
CA ARG A 178 -6.76 16.02 -26.60
C ARG A 178 -8.21 15.86 -27.05
N ALA A 179 -9.12 15.73 -26.08
CA ALA A 179 -10.55 15.56 -26.30
C ALA A 179 -11.32 16.44 -25.32
N ASP A 180 -12.12 17.38 -25.82
CA ASP A 180 -12.85 18.36 -25.01
C ASP A 180 -13.80 17.68 -24.00
N GLU A 181 -14.49 16.64 -24.43
CA GLU A 181 -15.40 15.84 -23.60
C GLU A 181 -14.74 15.21 -22.36
N SER A 182 -13.42 14.99 -22.40
CA SER A 182 -12.66 14.47 -21.27
C SER A 182 -12.47 15.50 -20.15
N TYR A 183 -12.73 16.79 -20.36
CA TYR A 183 -12.41 17.84 -19.39
C TYR A 183 -13.64 18.57 -18.86
N PRO A 184 -13.58 19.12 -17.63
CA PRO A 184 -14.63 20.02 -17.12
C PRO A 184 -14.60 21.37 -17.83
N TYR A 185 -15.74 22.06 -17.85
CA TYR A 185 -15.76 23.48 -18.21
C TYR A 185 -15.09 24.33 -17.13
N TRP A 186 -13.90 24.85 -17.42
CA TRP A 186 -13.15 25.70 -16.49
C TRP A 186 -13.48 27.17 -16.66
N ASN A 187 -14.02 27.80 -15.62
CA ASN A 187 -14.36 29.21 -15.63
C ASN A 187 -13.53 30.00 -14.61
N PRO A 188 -12.84 31.08 -15.02
CA PRO A 188 -12.14 31.94 -14.09
C PRO A 188 -13.13 32.65 -13.17
N MET A 189 -12.79 32.73 -11.89
CA MET A 189 -13.53 33.48 -10.89
C MET A 189 -12.66 34.60 -10.32
N THR A 190 -12.98 35.84 -10.69
CA THR A 190 -12.38 37.06 -10.13
C THR A 190 -13.29 37.72 -9.09
N GLU A 191 -14.57 37.36 -9.06
CA GLU A 191 -15.57 37.93 -8.17
C GLU A 191 -15.33 37.53 -6.70
N PHE A 192 -15.77 38.39 -5.79
CA PHE A 192 -15.77 38.12 -4.36
C PHE A 192 -16.92 37.22 -3.91
N LEU A 193 -18.06 37.30 -4.62
CA LEU A 193 -19.25 36.50 -4.34
C LEU A 193 -19.33 35.35 -5.34
N PRO A 194 -19.48 34.09 -4.89
CA PRO A 194 -19.77 32.99 -5.78
C PRO A 194 -21.17 33.12 -6.35
N VAL A 195 -21.35 32.69 -7.60
CA VAL A 195 -22.65 32.77 -8.32
C VAL A 195 -23.27 31.40 -8.59
N THR A 196 -22.53 30.31 -8.40
CA THR A 196 -23.01 28.93 -8.57
C THR A 196 -22.55 28.03 -7.42
N ASP A 197 -23.25 26.90 -7.24
CA ASP A 197 -22.87 25.84 -6.29
C ASP A 197 -21.79 24.90 -6.84
N ASP A 198 -21.32 25.11 -8.08
CA ASP A 198 -20.26 24.33 -8.72
C ASP A 198 -18.98 24.26 -7.84
N PRO A 199 -18.11 23.27 -8.00
CA PRO A 199 -16.82 23.24 -7.32
C PRO A 199 -15.96 24.47 -7.63
N HIS A 200 -15.45 25.11 -6.58
CA HIS A 200 -14.61 26.30 -6.63
C HIS A 200 -13.20 26.01 -6.08
N ILE A 201 -12.19 26.06 -6.93
CA ILE A 201 -10.79 25.79 -6.58
C ILE A 201 -10.01 27.10 -6.41
N ASP A 202 -9.09 27.17 -5.45
CA ASP A 202 -8.17 28.30 -5.29
C ASP A 202 -6.75 27.95 -5.77
N LEU A 203 -6.31 28.64 -6.83
CA LEU A 203 -5.03 28.43 -7.52
C LEU A 203 -4.11 29.66 -7.42
N ARG A 204 -4.49 30.70 -6.66
CA ARG A 204 -3.79 32.01 -6.64
C ARG A 204 -2.27 32.00 -6.43
N PRO A 205 -1.65 31.07 -5.67
CA PRO A 205 -0.20 31.07 -5.48
C PRO A 205 0.56 30.22 -6.50
N LEU A 206 -0.13 29.52 -7.41
CA LEU A 206 0.51 28.70 -8.43
C LEU A 206 1.03 29.57 -9.59
N THR A 207 2.05 29.10 -10.29
CA THR A 207 2.37 29.63 -11.62
C THR A 207 1.30 29.19 -12.61
N GLU A 208 1.26 29.81 -13.80
CA GLU A 208 0.25 29.46 -14.80
C GLU A 208 0.40 28.00 -15.23
N GLU A 209 1.64 27.52 -15.44
CA GLU A 209 1.91 26.11 -15.75
C GLU A 209 1.44 25.17 -14.64
N GLU A 210 1.73 25.50 -13.36
CA GLU A 210 1.28 24.70 -12.22
C GLU A 210 -0.26 24.66 -12.12
N ALA A 211 -0.92 25.80 -12.35
CA ALA A 211 -2.37 25.89 -12.35
C ALA A 211 -2.98 25.04 -13.47
N LYS A 212 -2.38 25.03 -14.66
CA LYS A 212 -2.78 24.15 -15.76
C LYS A 212 -2.65 22.68 -15.39
N VAL A 213 -1.58 22.26 -14.72
CA VAL A 213 -1.45 20.88 -14.22
C VAL A 213 -2.65 20.51 -13.34
N VAL A 214 -2.98 21.36 -12.37
CA VAL A 214 -4.12 21.10 -11.47
C VAL A 214 -5.43 20.99 -12.24
N LEU A 215 -5.71 21.91 -13.17
CA LEU A 215 -6.92 21.87 -13.98
C LEU A 215 -6.97 20.63 -14.89
N MET A 216 -5.88 20.27 -15.55
CA MET A 216 -5.81 19.07 -16.39
C MET A 216 -6.07 17.78 -15.60
N MET A 217 -5.65 17.72 -14.33
CA MET A 217 -5.91 16.57 -13.45
C MET A 217 -7.35 16.47 -12.92
N THR A 218 -8.20 17.46 -13.24
CA THR A 218 -9.66 17.37 -13.03
C THR A 218 -10.39 16.70 -14.20
N GLY A 219 -9.69 16.46 -15.31
CA GLY A 219 -10.22 15.70 -16.44
C GLY A 219 -10.36 14.21 -16.17
N GLU A 220 -10.99 13.54 -17.12
CA GLU A 220 -11.03 12.09 -17.23
C GLU A 220 -9.62 11.55 -17.39
N TRP A 221 -9.36 10.42 -16.74
CA TRP A 221 -8.10 9.72 -16.82
C TRP A 221 -8.28 8.42 -17.59
N LYS A 222 -7.73 8.35 -18.80
CA LYS A 222 -7.77 7.14 -19.64
C LYS A 222 -6.43 6.41 -19.51
N PRO A 223 -6.42 5.14 -19.05
CA PRO A 223 -5.20 4.34 -18.98
C PRO A 223 -4.45 4.31 -20.32
N GLN A 224 -3.14 4.49 -20.27
CA GLN A 224 -2.21 4.36 -21.40
C GLN A 224 -1.22 3.20 -21.21
N THR A 225 -1.11 2.70 -19.99
CA THR A 225 -0.25 1.60 -19.54
C THR A 225 -1.07 0.59 -18.72
N ASN A 226 -0.50 -0.58 -18.46
CA ASN A 226 -1.02 -1.57 -17.52
C ASN A 226 -0.56 -1.29 -16.07
N TYR A 227 0.03 -0.12 -15.78
CA TYR A 227 0.53 0.20 -14.46
C TYR A 227 -0.68 0.44 -13.55
N LYS A 228 -0.67 -0.12 -12.35
CA LYS A 228 -1.78 -0.04 -11.40
C LYS A 228 -2.13 1.38 -11.01
N LEU A 229 -1.18 2.31 -11.05
CA LEU A 229 -1.43 3.74 -10.81
C LEU A 229 -2.09 4.47 -11.99
N ASP A 230 -2.08 3.88 -13.18
CA ASP A 230 -2.66 4.42 -14.41
C ASP A 230 -4.13 3.99 -14.60
N PHE A 231 -4.83 3.74 -13.49
CA PHE A 231 -6.23 3.29 -13.48
C PHE A 231 -7.22 4.36 -13.96
N TYR A 232 -8.38 3.94 -14.43
CA TYR A 232 -9.40 4.85 -14.94
C TYR A 232 -10.01 5.72 -13.83
N THR A 233 -10.18 7.02 -14.08
CA THR A 233 -11.09 7.88 -13.30
C THR A 233 -11.94 8.73 -14.24
N PRO A 234 -13.24 8.92 -13.98
CA PRO A 234 -14.04 9.86 -14.76
C PRO A 234 -13.54 11.30 -14.57
N ARG A 235 -14.04 12.23 -15.39
CA ARG A 235 -13.86 13.66 -15.12
C ARG A 235 -14.42 13.99 -13.74
N LEU A 236 -13.69 14.80 -12.99
CA LEU A 236 -13.98 15.02 -11.56
C LEU A 236 -15.22 15.89 -11.33
N ALA A 237 -15.54 16.77 -12.27
CA ALA A 237 -16.75 17.60 -12.27
C ALA A 237 -17.15 17.95 -13.71
N GLU A 238 -18.39 18.38 -13.88
CA GLU A 238 -18.88 18.92 -15.16
C GLU A 238 -18.33 20.33 -15.42
N LYS A 239 -18.25 21.13 -14.37
CA LYS A 239 -17.82 22.52 -14.41
C LYS A 239 -17.05 22.85 -13.15
N ILE A 240 -15.99 23.66 -13.30
CA ILE A 240 -15.14 24.09 -12.19
C ILE A 240 -14.91 25.58 -12.30
N MET A 241 -15.20 26.28 -11.21
CA MET A 241 -14.82 27.67 -11.03
C MET A 241 -13.41 27.70 -10.43
N TYR A 242 -12.48 28.48 -10.99
CA TYR A 242 -11.13 28.57 -10.45
C TYR A 242 -10.73 30.01 -10.13
N ARG A 243 -10.19 30.23 -8.94
CA ARG A 243 -9.65 31.52 -8.53
C ARG A 243 -8.17 31.59 -8.90
N TYR A 244 -7.85 32.39 -9.91
CA TYR A 244 -6.49 32.66 -10.35
C TYR A 244 -6.31 34.15 -10.66
N ARG A 245 -5.06 34.62 -10.79
CA ARG A 245 -4.78 36.06 -10.99
C ARG A 245 -5.34 36.59 -12.30
N ASN A 246 -5.21 35.79 -13.37
CA ASN A 246 -5.71 36.09 -14.72
C ASN A 246 -6.46 34.86 -15.27
N PRO A 247 -7.38 35.02 -16.23
CA PRO A 247 -7.92 33.88 -16.98
C PRO A 247 -6.83 33.07 -17.69
N ILE A 248 -6.92 31.73 -17.65
CA ILE A 248 -6.00 30.81 -18.34
C ILE A 248 -6.64 30.38 -19.67
N SER A 249 -6.56 31.22 -20.71
CA SER A 249 -7.20 30.95 -22.02
C SER A 249 -6.52 29.81 -22.79
N SER A 250 -5.23 29.60 -22.58
CA SER A 250 -4.41 28.64 -23.34
C SER A 250 -4.83 27.17 -23.20
N LEU A 251 -5.59 26.81 -22.15
CA LEU A 251 -6.16 25.46 -22.04
C LEU A 251 -7.29 25.24 -23.05
N ASN A 252 -8.21 26.20 -23.14
CA ASN A 252 -9.32 26.14 -24.08
C ASN A 252 -8.79 26.22 -25.52
N GLU A 253 -7.81 27.09 -25.78
CA GLU A 253 -7.13 27.17 -27.08
C GLU A 253 -6.49 25.83 -27.51
N TRP A 254 -5.93 25.07 -26.55
CA TRP A 254 -5.36 23.76 -26.82
C TRP A 254 -6.44 22.72 -27.14
N LEU A 255 -7.60 22.75 -26.45
CA LEU A 255 -8.72 21.85 -26.72
C LEU A 255 -9.42 22.16 -28.05
N ASP A 256 -9.57 23.45 -28.39
CA ASP A 256 -10.36 23.92 -29.54
C ASP A 256 -9.65 23.80 -30.89
N ALA A 257 -8.32 23.86 -30.95
CA ALA A 257 -7.69 24.16 -32.24
C ALA A 257 -7.66 22.99 -33.24
N GLU A 258 -8.25 23.23 -34.40
CA GLU A 258 -7.99 22.53 -35.65
C GLU A 258 -6.56 22.83 -36.15
N GLY A 259 -5.61 21.93 -35.86
CA GLY A 259 -4.35 21.80 -36.60
C GLY A 259 -3.20 22.79 -36.34
N THR A 260 -3.42 23.95 -35.68
CA THR A 260 -2.35 24.96 -35.44
C THR A 260 -2.16 25.39 -33.98
N ALA A 261 -2.83 24.76 -33.01
CA ALA A 261 -2.60 25.07 -31.59
C ALA A 261 -1.14 24.89 -31.17
N PRO A 262 -0.66 25.69 -30.19
CA PRO A 262 0.58 25.37 -29.50
C PRO A 262 0.48 23.97 -28.90
N THR A 263 1.47 23.12 -29.20
CA THR A 263 1.61 21.81 -28.55
C THR A 263 1.79 22.05 -27.05
N TYR A 264 0.77 21.72 -26.25
CA TYR A 264 0.88 21.80 -24.80
C TYR A 264 1.64 20.57 -24.27
N TYR A 265 2.96 20.71 -24.18
CA TYR A 265 3.86 19.65 -23.74
C TYR A 265 3.59 19.23 -22.30
N LEU A 266 3.88 17.97 -22.01
CA LEU A 266 3.84 17.48 -20.63
C LEU A 266 4.84 18.25 -19.75
N PRO A 267 4.41 18.72 -18.57
CA PRO A 267 5.29 19.36 -17.62
C PRO A 267 6.26 18.33 -17.02
N LYS A 268 7.46 18.79 -16.64
CA LYS A 268 8.41 17.93 -15.92
C LYS A 268 7.87 17.51 -14.56
N SER A 269 8.26 16.33 -14.07
CA SER A 269 7.92 15.79 -12.74
C SER A 269 8.08 16.82 -11.62
N ARG A 270 9.17 17.60 -11.63
CA ARG A 270 9.44 18.69 -10.68
C ARG A 270 8.36 19.79 -10.64
N VAL A 271 7.74 20.10 -11.80
CA VAL A 271 6.71 21.14 -11.93
C VAL A 271 5.40 20.59 -11.38
N ILE A 272 5.08 19.34 -11.68
CA ILE A 272 3.92 18.63 -11.13
C ILE A 272 4.00 18.57 -9.60
N TRP A 273 5.16 18.18 -9.06
CA TRP A 273 5.40 18.16 -7.61
C TRP A 273 5.29 19.55 -6.97
N SER A 274 5.80 20.58 -7.64
CA SER A 274 5.67 21.97 -7.18
C SER A 274 4.21 22.44 -7.16
N ALA A 275 3.43 22.10 -8.19
CA ALA A 275 2.00 22.40 -8.28
C ALA A 275 1.23 21.76 -7.11
N LEU A 276 1.41 20.45 -6.92
CA LEU A 276 0.83 19.69 -5.81
C LEU A 276 1.22 20.29 -4.46
N ARG A 277 2.51 20.62 -4.26
CA ARG A 277 3.00 21.20 -3.00
C ARG A 277 2.32 22.52 -2.68
N LYS A 278 2.32 23.45 -3.64
CA LYS A 278 1.71 24.78 -3.47
C LYS A 278 0.21 24.69 -3.31
N TYR A 279 -0.45 23.80 -4.04
CA TYR A 279 -1.89 23.59 -3.96
C TYR A 279 -2.33 23.12 -2.57
N VAL A 280 -1.71 22.05 -2.05
CA VAL A 280 -2.02 21.52 -0.73
C VAL A 280 -1.68 22.52 0.37
N THR A 281 -0.53 23.19 0.29
CA THR A 281 -0.13 24.20 1.29
C THR A 281 -1.10 25.37 1.31
N HIS A 282 -1.50 25.89 0.15
CA HIS A 282 -2.36 27.06 0.08
C HIS A 282 -3.79 26.77 0.52
N ASN A 283 -4.30 25.59 0.21
CA ASN A 283 -5.65 25.18 0.56
C ASN A 283 -5.71 24.44 1.92
N ASN A 284 -4.57 24.30 2.62
CA ASN A 284 -4.39 23.57 3.88
C ASN A 284 -4.94 22.13 3.86
N LEU A 285 -4.78 21.43 2.73
CA LEU A 285 -5.38 20.11 2.48
C LEU A 285 -4.57 18.94 3.07
N TYR A 286 -3.83 19.15 4.15
CA TYR A 286 -2.88 18.15 4.69
C TYR A 286 -3.57 16.82 5.04
N ASN A 287 -4.75 16.87 5.66
CA ASN A 287 -5.54 15.70 6.03
C ASN A 287 -5.95 14.88 4.80
N GLN A 288 -6.48 15.55 3.76
CA GLN A 288 -6.93 14.90 2.52
C GLN A 288 -5.73 14.42 1.68
N PHE A 289 -4.60 15.12 1.71
CA PHE A 289 -3.35 14.70 1.09
C PHE A 289 -2.79 13.42 1.72
N TYR A 290 -2.87 13.29 3.06
CA TYR A 290 -2.52 12.07 3.76
C TYR A 290 -3.35 10.88 3.25
N THR A 291 -4.67 11.03 3.11
CA THR A 291 -5.55 9.99 2.54
C THR A 291 -5.13 9.61 1.12
N ALA A 292 -4.96 10.59 0.22
CA ALA A 292 -4.55 10.36 -1.16
C ALA A 292 -3.20 9.62 -1.25
N THR A 293 -2.25 9.99 -0.40
CA THR A 293 -0.93 9.35 -0.31
C THR A 293 -1.05 7.88 0.10
N ASN A 294 -1.87 7.55 1.09
CA ASN A 294 -2.07 6.17 1.53
C ASN A 294 -2.71 5.31 0.43
N ILE A 295 -3.74 5.83 -0.26
CA ILE A 295 -4.36 5.11 -1.39
C ILE A 295 -3.34 4.84 -2.50
N VAL A 296 -2.58 5.85 -2.91
CA VAL A 296 -1.54 5.69 -3.94
C VAL A 296 -0.50 4.66 -3.50
N ALA A 297 -0.02 4.71 -2.26
CA ALA A 297 0.98 3.77 -1.75
C ALA A 297 0.47 2.33 -1.69
N GLN A 298 -0.79 2.12 -1.31
CA GLN A 298 -1.43 0.81 -1.21
C GLN A 298 -1.64 0.13 -2.58
N VAL A 299 -1.88 0.93 -3.64
CA VAL A 299 -2.10 0.42 -5.01
C VAL A 299 -0.79 0.22 -5.78
N MET A 300 0.23 1.03 -5.50
CA MET A 300 1.41 1.25 -6.34
C MET A 300 2.10 -0.03 -6.85
N LEU A 301 2.38 -0.98 -5.95
CA LEU A 301 3.23 -2.14 -6.22
C LEU A 301 2.61 -3.42 -5.67
N THR A 302 2.90 -4.52 -6.35
CA THR A 302 2.61 -5.87 -5.89
C THR A 302 3.92 -6.64 -5.85
N VAL A 303 4.14 -7.47 -4.84
CA VAL A 303 5.30 -8.36 -4.80
C VAL A 303 5.20 -9.33 -5.98
N TYR A 304 6.25 -9.43 -6.79
CA TYR A 304 6.31 -10.43 -7.83
C TYR A 304 6.66 -11.79 -7.20
N PRO A 305 5.81 -12.83 -7.37
CA PRO A 305 6.01 -14.11 -6.73
C PRO A 305 7.22 -14.88 -7.26
N ASP A 306 7.78 -15.71 -6.40
CA ASP A 306 8.94 -16.56 -6.67
C ASP A 306 8.58 -18.06 -6.72
N THR A 307 7.28 -18.38 -6.61
CA THR A 307 6.71 -19.73 -6.71
C THR A 307 5.54 -19.76 -7.69
N ALA A 308 5.27 -20.93 -8.28
CA ALA A 308 4.19 -21.11 -9.25
C ALA A 308 2.81 -20.87 -8.62
N GLU A 309 2.56 -21.42 -7.43
CA GLU A 309 1.34 -21.15 -6.66
C GLU A 309 1.23 -19.68 -6.25
N GLY A 310 2.37 -19.04 -5.97
CA GLY A 310 2.44 -17.62 -5.66
C GLY A 310 1.90 -16.73 -6.78
N MET A 311 1.98 -17.18 -8.05
CA MET A 311 1.50 -16.43 -9.21
C MET A 311 0.00 -16.12 -9.15
N THR A 312 -0.81 -16.87 -8.38
CA THR A 312 -2.23 -16.51 -8.13
C THR A 312 -2.37 -15.14 -7.46
N TRP A 313 -1.35 -14.68 -6.71
CA TRP A 313 -1.36 -13.36 -6.09
C TRP A 313 -1.51 -12.22 -7.11
N LEU A 314 -0.98 -12.40 -8.33
CA LEU A 314 -1.03 -11.39 -9.38
C LEU A 314 -2.36 -11.36 -10.13
N THR A 315 -3.22 -12.37 -9.98
CA THR A 315 -4.53 -12.40 -10.64
C THR A 315 -5.59 -11.62 -9.88
N HIS A 316 -5.33 -11.29 -8.61
CA HIS A 316 -6.28 -10.60 -7.77
C HIS A 316 -6.38 -9.11 -8.09
N VAL A 317 -7.60 -8.61 -8.19
CA VAL A 317 -7.86 -7.25 -8.66
C VAL A 317 -8.30 -6.35 -7.50
N PRO A 318 -7.50 -5.35 -7.09
CA PRO A 318 -7.94 -4.37 -6.09
C PRO A 318 -9.04 -3.46 -6.64
N GLU A 319 -10.00 -3.14 -5.77
CA GLU A 319 -10.94 -2.04 -5.92
C GLU A 319 -10.46 -0.83 -5.12
N VAL A 320 -10.36 0.31 -5.79
CA VAL A 320 -10.06 1.61 -5.19
C VAL A 320 -11.35 2.42 -5.14
N HIS A 321 -11.82 2.72 -3.93
CA HIS A 321 -12.95 3.62 -3.75
C HIS A 321 -12.45 5.03 -3.46
N LEU A 322 -12.82 5.99 -4.31
CA LEU A 322 -12.46 7.39 -4.16
C LEU A 322 -13.71 8.25 -3.92
N PRO A 323 -13.60 9.34 -3.15
CA PRO A 323 -14.71 10.26 -3.01
C PRO A 323 -14.88 11.11 -4.27
N LYS A 324 -16.12 11.50 -4.55
CA LYS A 324 -16.42 12.51 -5.57
C LYS A 324 -15.67 13.80 -5.26
N PHE A 325 -15.27 14.49 -6.32
CA PHE A 325 -14.60 15.76 -6.15
C PHE A 325 -15.58 16.85 -5.73
N GLY A 326 -15.19 17.62 -4.72
CA GLY A 326 -15.89 18.81 -4.26
C GLY A 326 -14.88 19.84 -3.80
N SER A 327 -15.15 21.11 -4.07
CA SER A 327 -14.26 22.17 -3.60
C SER A 327 -15.05 23.41 -3.25
N VAL A 328 -14.85 23.90 -2.03
CA VAL A 328 -15.37 25.21 -1.60
C VAL A 328 -14.25 26.24 -1.39
N ARG A 329 -12.99 25.80 -1.42
CA ARG A 329 -11.80 26.58 -1.07
C ARG A 329 -11.66 27.87 -1.89
N GLY A 330 -12.13 27.87 -3.14
CA GLY A 330 -12.11 29.03 -4.04
C GLY A 330 -13.35 29.94 -3.95
N ARG A 331 -14.42 29.55 -3.24
CA ARG A 331 -15.71 30.29 -3.24
C ARG A 331 -15.53 31.74 -2.80
N TYR A 332 -14.76 31.96 -1.73
CA TYR A 332 -14.40 33.30 -1.27
C TYR A 332 -12.89 33.43 -1.13
N PRO A 333 -12.32 34.62 -1.40
CA PRO A 333 -10.88 34.82 -1.41
C PRO A 333 -10.21 34.75 -0.02
N PHE A 334 -10.99 34.64 1.06
CA PHE A 334 -10.51 34.66 2.45
C PHE A 334 -10.66 33.31 3.18
N LEU A 335 -11.29 32.30 2.57
CA LEU A 335 -11.56 31.01 3.24
C LEU A 335 -10.28 30.28 3.67
N ASN A 336 -9.22 30.43 2.89
CA ASN A 336 -7.92 29.78 3.14
C ASN A 336 -6.91 30.67 3.88
N SER A 337 -7.22 31.95 4.12
CA SER A 337 -6.29 32.88 4.75
C SER A 337 -6.48 32.93 6.26
N GLY A 338 -5.41 33.01 7.06
CA GLY A 338 -5.49 33.06 8.53
C GLY A 338 -5.06 31.75 9.16
N GLU A 339 -5.59 31.43 10.35
CA GLU A 339 -5.27 30.19 11.07
C GLU A 339 -6.15 29.03 10.57
N ALA A 340 -5.54 27.99 10.00
CA ALA A 340 -6.23 26.80 9.53
C ALA A 340 -6.70 25.91 10.69
N ALA A 341 -7.94 25.41 10.66
CA ALA A 341 -8.49 24.59 11.74
C ALA A 341 -8.36 23.08 11.50
N PHE A 342 -8.42 22.29 12.57
CA PHE A 342 -8.57 20.83 12.55
C PHE A 342 -7.51 20.04 11.75
N ILE A 343 -6.26 20.54 11.69
CA ILE A 343 -5.18 19.83 11.02
C ILE A 343 -4.65 18.70 11.90
N GLN A 344 -4.62 17.47 11.37
CA GLN A 344 -4.14 16.31 12.13
C GLN A 344 -2.62 16.33 12.25
N ALA A 345 -2.10 16.13 13.47
CA ALA A 345 -0.67 16.15 13.74
C ALA A 345 0.11 15.15 12.87
N LYS A 346 -0.43 13.93 12.72
CA LYS A 346 0.15 12.85 11.91
C LYS A 346 0.18 13.19 10.42
N ALA A 347 -0.91 13.77 9.89
CA ALA A 347 -0.98 14.18 8.50
C ALA A 347 0.05 15.28 8.19
N LEU A 348 0.24 16.23 9.11
CA LEU A 348 1.21 17.31 8.97
C LEU A 348 2.66 16.81 9.07
N GLU A 349 2.94 15.85 9.96
CA GLU A 349 4.25 15.19 10.07
C GLU A 349 4.60 14.44 8.77
N ASP A 350 3.68 13.61 8.28
CA ASP A 350 3.86 12.86 7.03
C ASP A 350 4.00 13.78 5.82
N TRP A 351 3.23 14.87 5.77
CA TRP A 351 3.33 15.92 4.76
C TRP A 351 4.71 16.56 4.72
N ALA A 352 5.22 16.99 5.87
CA ALA A 352 6.50 17.65 5.96
C ALA A 352 7.63 16.72 5.48
N ALA A 353 7.58 15.45 5.92
CA ALA A 353 8.53 14.43 5.48
C ALA A 353 8.49 14.19 3.97
N LEU A 354 7.30 14.11 3.36
CA LEU A 354 7.14 13.90 1.92
C LEU A 354 7.65 15.07 1.08
N ILE A 355 7.41 16.31 1.50
CA ILE A 355 7.97 17.47 0.78
C ILE A 355 9.49 17.41 0.76
N ALA A 356 10.08 17.05 1.89
CA ALA A 356 11.53 17.00 2.03
C ALA A 356 12.14 15.80 1.28
N LYS A 357 11.45 14.65 1.30
CA LYS A 357 11.89 13.38 0.74
C LYS A 357 10.73 12.65 0.03
N PRO A 358 10.41 12.99 -1.23
CA PRO A 358 9.35 12.32 -1.99
C PRO A 358 9.57 10.80 -2.14
N GLU A 359 10.83 10.35 -2.04
CA GLU A 359 11.25 8.94 -2.06
C GLU A 359 10.60 8.11 -0.94
N LEU A 360 10.16 8.75 0.14
CA LEU A 360 9.42 8.10 1.22
C LEU A 360 8.18 7.37 0.70
N LEU A 361 7.49 7.93 -0.30
CA LEU A 361 6.27 7.34 -0.86
C LEU A 361 6.54 6.00 -1.54
N PHE A 362 7.58 5.92 -2.37
CA PHE A 362 7.94 4.69 -3.08
C PHE A 362 8.43 3.61 -2.10
N THR A 363 9.30 3.98 -1.16
CA THR A 363 9.73 3.04 -0.10
C THR A 363 8.55 2.53 0.71
N TYR A 364 7.63 3.41 1.11
CA TYR A 364 6.43 3.01 1.85
C TYR A 364 5.54 2.06 1.03
N GLY A 365 5.33 2.35 -0.26
CA GLY A 365 4.58 1.48 -1.17
C GLY A 365 5.17 0.07 -1.29
N MET A 366 6.50 -0.07 -1.42
CA MET A 366 7.15 -1.39 -1.43
C MET A 366 6.93 -2.15 -0.10
N MET A 367 7.06 -1.46 1.04
CA MET A 367 6.85 -2.07 2.36
C MET A 367 5.42 -2.54 2.55
N LEU A 368 4.44 -1.73 2.11
CA LEU A 368 3.02 -2.10 2.14
C LEU A 368 2.73 -3.30 1.24
N ALA A 369 3.30 -3.34 0.03
CA ALA A 369 3.13 -4.47 -0.89
C ALA A 369 3.61 -5.80 -0.26
N SER A 370 4.78 -5.81 0.38
CA SER A 370 5.29 -7.00 1.08
C SER A 370 4.42 -7.40 2.27
N THR A 371 4.05 -6.42 3.11
CA THR A 371 3.35 -6.70 4.37
C THR A 371 1.88 -7.05 4.17
N LEU A 372 1.24 -6.56 3.10
CA LEU A 372 -0.12 -6.94 2.72
C LEU A 372 -0.22 -8.45 2.43
N ASN A 373 0.58 -8.96 1.48
CA ASN A 373 0.51 -10.38 1.13
C ASN A 373 0.87 -11.28 2.33
N ILE A 374 1.97 -10.97 3.03
CA ILE A 374 2.37 -11.73 4.22
C ILE A 374 1.23 -11.76 5.25
N GLY A 375 0.57 -10.62 5.48
CA GLY A 375 -0.54 -10.50 6.42
C GLY A 375 -1.73 -11.39 6.05
N LEU A 376 -2.14 -11.36 4.78
CA LEU A 376 -3.24 -12.18 4.28
C LEU A 376 -2.90 -13.67 4.27
N ALA A 377 -1.68 -14.05 3.88
CA ALA A 377 -1.23 -15.45 3.95
C ALA A 377 -1.23 -15.98 5.39
N VAL A 378 -0.87 -15.15 6.36
CA VAL A 378 -0.90 -15.49 7.80
C VAL A 378 -2.32 -15.62 8.32
N ARG A 379 -3.23 -14.74 7.90
CA ARG A 379 -4.66 -14.85 8.22
C ARG A 379 -5.20 -16.21 7.77
N ASP A 380 -4.97 -16.57 6.52
CA ASP A 380 -5.48 -17.82 5.94
C ASP A 380 -4.84 -19.06 6.60
N ALA A 381 -3.53 -19.03 6.83
CA ALA A 381 -2.83 -20.12 7.50
C ALA A 381 -3.28 -20.29 8.96
N LYS A 382 -3.58 -19.20 9.69
CA LYS A 382 -4.16 -19.25 11.05
C LYS A 382 -5.57 -19.84 11.03
N ALA A 383 -6.42 -19.40 10.11
CA ALA A 383 -7.77 -19.92 9.97
C ALA A 383 -7.81 -21.42 9.60
N SER A 384 -6.81 -21.87 8.84
CA SER A 384 -6.60 -23.28 8.48
C SER A 384 -6.02 -24.15 9.60
N LEU A 385 -5.72 -23.59 10.79
CA LEU A 385 -5.02 -24.28 11.90
C LEU A 385 -3.63 -24.84 11.55
N LEU A 386 -3.04 -24.42 10.43
CA LEU A 386 -1.68 -24.81 10.08
C LEU A 386 -0.65 -24.11 10.96
N ILE A 387 -1.02 -22.94 11.50
CA ILE A 387 -0.19 -22.10 12.36
C ILE A 387 -1.03 -21.55 13.54
N GLY A 388 -0.45 -21.51 14.74
CA GLY A 388 -1.12 -21.02 15.97
C GLY A 388 -1.86 -22.09 16.77
N GLU A 389 -2.24 -21.75 18.01
CA GLU A 389 -2.70 -22.74 19.01
C GLU A 389 -4.22 -22.95 19.10
N ASP A 390 -5.09 -22.03 18.64
CA ASP A 390 -6.55 -22.22 18.74
C ASP A 390 -7.42 -21.37 17.79
N LYS A 391 -8.42 -22.02 17.13
CA LYS A 391 -9.43 -21.39 16.24
C LYS A 391 -10.26 -20.32 16.97
N SER A 392 -10.52 -20.49 18.27
CA SER A 392 -11.42 -19.61 19.05
C SER A 392 -10.85 -18.23 19.39
N SER A 393 -9.60 -17.94 19.00
CA SER A 393 -8.90 -16.69 19.32
C SER A 393 -8.70 -15.75 18.12
N PHE A 394 -9.01 -16.20 16.90
CA PHE A 394 -8.76 -15.41 15.69
C PHE A 394 -10.00 -14.63 15.28
N ASP A 395 -10.01 -13.33 15.60
CA ASP A 395 -11.01 -12.37 15.13
C ASP A 395 -10.59 -11.80 13.77
N ASP A 396 -11.34 -12.14 12.72
CA ASP A 396 -11.15 -11.67 11.35
C ASP A 396 -12.12 -10.56 10.94
N THR A 397 -12.95 -10.05 11.86
CA THR A 397 -14.00 -9.07 11.56
C THR A 397 -13.45 -7.78 10.92
N LEU A 398 -12.24 -7.36 11.29
CA LEU A 398 -11.59 -6.18 10.71
C LEU A 398 -11.12 -6.38 9.25
N PHE A 399 -11.08 -7.62 8.75
CA PHE A 399 -10.87 -7.89 7.32
C PHE A 399 -12.18 -7.79 6.50
N LEU A 400 -13.35 -7.78 7.15
CA LEU A 400 -14.64 -7.64 6.46
C LEU A 400 -14.94 -6.18 6.10
N THR A 401 -14.35 -5.23 6.84
CA THR A 401 -14.55 -3.79 6.62
C THR A 401 -13.48 -3.25 5.66
N PRO A 402 -13.85 -2.66 4.51
CA PRO A 402 -12.91 -2.22 3.49
C PRO A 402 -11.82 -1.26 3.98
N GLU A 403 -12.17 -0.30 4.84
CA GLU A 403 -11.25 0.72 5.36
C GLU A 403 -10.19 0.15 6.31
N THR A 404 -10.48 -0.98 6.96
CA THR A 404 -9.56 -1.62 7.91
C THR A 404 -8.84 -2.82 7.32
N PHE A 405 -9.27 -3.35 6.17
CA PHE A 405 -8.69 -4.54 5.52
C PHE A 405 -7.17 -4.45 5.36
N PHE A 406 -6.70 -3.37 4.73
CA PHE A 406 -5.27 -3.20 4.43
C PHE A 406 -4.45 -3.07 5.72
N ALA A 407 -4.90 -2.22 6.65
CA ALA A 407 -4.22 -2.00 7.93
C ALA A 407 -4.20 -3.27 8.80
N SER A 408 -5.26 -4.09 8.74
CA SER A 408 -5.34 -5.38 9.44
C SER A 408 -4.29 -6.36 8.96
N ALA A 409 -4.15 -6.52 7.63
CA ALA A 409 -3.10 -7.36 7.05
C ALA A 409 -1.70 -6.87 7.45
N VAL A 410 -1.43 -5.57 7.31
CA VAL A 410 -0.13 -4.97 7.63
C VAL A 410 0.21 -5.13 9.11
N SER A 411 -0.75 -4.90 10.02
CA SER A 411 -0.53 -5.08 11.46
C SER A 411 -0.30 -6.55 11.82
N LEU A 412 -1.03 -7.47 11.17
CA LEU A 412 -0.86 -8.91 11.39
C LEU A 412 0.54 -9.38 10.96
N ALA A 413 1.05 -8.90 9.83
CA ALA A 413 2.39 -9.22 9.33
C ALA A 413 3.51 -8.62 10.19
N THR A 414 3.37 -7.36 10.57
CA THR A 414 4.47 -6.59 11.19
C THR A 414 4.49 -6.67 12.71
N GLY A 415 3.33 -6.87 13.34
CA GLY A 415 3.13 -6.67 14.77
C GLY A 415 3.17 -5.19 15.20
N LEU A 416 3.17 -4.25 14.24
CA LEU A 416 3.20 -2.81 14.48
C LEU A 416 1.81 -2.19 14.33
N ASP A 417 1.73 -0.92 14.76
CA ASP A 417 0.58 -0.05 14.58
C ASP A 417 0.45 0.34 13.09
N ALA A 418 -0.50 -0.27 12.38
CA ALA A 418 -0.73 -0.02 10.96
C ALA A 418 -1.66 1.19 10.78
N PRO A 419 -1.23 2.27 10.12
CA PRO A 419 -2.04 3.49 10.00
C PRO A 419 -3.28 3.29 9.11
N LEU A 420 -4.41 3.89 9.51
CA LEU A 420 -5.63 4.00 8.69
C LEU A 420 -5.55 5.18 7.70
N ASN A 421 -6.47 5.20 6.73
CA ASN A 421 -6.51 6.20 5.65
C ASN A 421 -6.97 7.60 6.10
N GLY A 422 -7.58 7.76 7.27
CA GLY A 422 -8.03 9.06 7.79
C GLY A 422 -9.30 9.61 7.11
N MET A 423 -10.08 8.75 6.44
CA MET A 423 -11.37 9.09 5.84
C MET A 423 -12.23 7.82 5.73
N GLY A 424 -13.54 7.93 5.95
CA GLY A 424 -14.49 6.84 5.74
C GLY A 424 -14.89 6.68 4.28
N ASP A 425 -15.22 5.45 3.88
CA ASP A 425 -15.56 5.10 2.49
C ASP A 425 -14.46 5.49 1.48
N VAL A 426 -13.19 5.43 1.89
CA VAL A 426 -12.02 5.65 1.02
C VAL A 426 -10.96 4.58 1.31
N TYR A 427 -10.80 3.65 0.38
CA TYR A 427 -10.05 2.42 0.65
C TYR A 427 -9.47 1.77 -0.62
N VAL A 428 -8.55 0.85 -0.38
CA VAL A 428 -8.08 -0.15 -1.34
C VAL A 428 -8.47 -1.51 -0.79
N PHE A 429 -9.29 -2.25 -1.51
CA PHE A 429 -9.91 -3.47 -1.02
C PHE A 429 -9.84 -4.58 -2.06
N TYR A 430 -9.79 -5.83 -1.60
CA TYR A 430 -9.81 -7.01 -2.47
C TYR A 430 -11.04 -7.84 -2.11
N PRO A 431 -12.20 -7.59 -2.73
CA PRO A 431 -13.47 -8.21 -2.32
C PRO A 431 -13.44 -9.74 -2.33
N GLU A 432 -12.79 -10.33 -3.33
CA GLU A 432 -12.64 -11.78 -3.46
C GLU A 432 -11.74 -12.40 -2.38
N LEU A 433 -10.85 -11.61 -1.77
CA LEU A 433 -9.91 -12.07 -0.74
C LEU A 433 -10.48 -11.95 0.67
N VAL A 434 -11.74 -11.58 0.82
CA VAL A 434 -12.41 -11.55 2.13
C VAL A 434 -12.62 -12.97 2.64
N ASN A 435 -13.04 -13.86 1.75
CA ASN A 435 -13.28 -15.26 2.07
C ASN A 435 -11.95 -15.97 2.33
N ILE A 436 -11.96 -16.84 3.35
CA ILE A 436 -10.80 -17.63 3.74
C ILE A 436 -10.96 -19.06 3.20
N ASN A 437 -9.84 -19.71 2.90
CA ASN A 437 -9.78 -21.09 2.39
C ASN A 437 -10.39 -21.30 1.00
N GLU A 438 -10.52 -20.23 0.19
CA GLU A 438 -10.84 -20.38 -1.22
C GLU A 438 -9.67 -20.99 -2.00
N THR A 439 -9.97 -21.63 -3.13
CA THR A 439 -8.94 -22.17 -4.03
C THR A 439 -8.82 -21.27 -5.24
N TRP A 440 -7.60 -20.82 -5.49
CA TRP A 440 -7.23 -19.95 -6.61
C TRP A 440 -6.48 -20.74 -7.67
N GLU A 441 -6.59 -20.33 -8.92
CA GLU A 441 -5.98 -21.05 -10.04
C GLU A 441 -5.31 -20.09 -11.04
N VAL A 442 -4.19 -20.53 -11.61
CA VAL A 442 -3.49 -19.83 -12.69
C VAL A 442 -3.18 -20.77 -13.84
N PRO A 443 -3.38 -20.34 -15.10
CA PRO A 443 -3.07 -21.16 -16.27
C PRO A 443 -1.57 -21.39 -16.35
N ALA A 444 -1.18 -22.62 -16.67
CA ALA A 444 0.21 -23.03 -16.68
C ALA A 444 0.52 -24.09 -17.74
N VAL A 445 1.71 -24.02 -18.32
CA VAL A 445 2.28 -25.10 -19.11
C VAL A 445 3.03 -26.04 -18.15
N ILE A 446 2.49 -27.23 -17.95
CA ILE A 446 3.06 -28.24 -17.04
C ILE A 446 4.10 -29.08 -17.78
N LEU A 447 5.37 -28.99 -17.37
CA LEU A 447 6.46 -29.84 -17.85
C LEU A 447 6.67 -31.04 -16.92
N GLU A 448 6.69 -30.80 -15.60
CA GLU A 448 6.75 -31.84 -14.57
C GLU A 448 5.67 -31.65 -13.49
N PRO A 449 4.77 -32.62 -13.30
CA PRO A 449 3.62 -32.43 -12.40
C PRO A 449 3.94 -32.63 -10.91
N ASN A 450 5.08 -33.24 -10.58
CA ASN A 450 5.41 -33.61 -9.21
C ASN A 450 5.72 -32.38 -8.36
N GLY A 451 5.02 -32.24 -7.22
CA GLY A 451 5.26 -31.17 -6.26
C GLY A 451 4.32 -29.98 -6.38
N TYR A 452 3.37 -30.02 -7.32
CA TYR A 452 2.36 -28.98 -7.52
C TYR A 452 0.95 -29.54 -7.35
N LEU A 453 0.01 -28.68 -6.97
CA LEU A 453 -1.41 -28.98 -7.03
C LEU A 453 -1.92 -28.56 -8.41
N ILE A 454 -2.37 -29.51 -9.22
CA ILE A 454 -2.70 -29.29 -10.64
C ILE A 454 -4.12 -29.73 -10.95
N LYS A 455 -4.83 -28.93 -11.74
CA LYS A 455 -6.13 -29.30 -12.34
C LYS A 455 -6.24 -28.67 -13.73
N ASP A 456 -6.54 -29.47 -14.76
CA ASP A 456 -6.83 -28.99 -16.12
C ASP A 456 -5.80 -27.97 -16.68
N ASN A 457 -4.49 -28.23 -16.56
CA ASN A 457 -3.39 -27.31 -16.91
C ASN A 457 -3.38 -25.99 -16.14
N HIS A 458 -3.89 -25.99 -14.91
CA HIS A 458 -3.78 -24.88 -13.97
C HIS A 458 -3.03 -25.31 -12.72
N ILE A 459 -2.23 -24.39 -12.17
CA ILE A 459 -1.66 -24.51 -10.83
C ILE A 459 -2.67 -23.95 -9.84
N LEU A 460 -2.92 -24.70 -8.76
CA LEU A 460 -3.87 -24.34 -7.72
C LEU A 460 -3.17 -23.86 -6.45
N SER A 461 -3.72 -22.85 -5.79
CA SER A 461 -3.35 -22.40 -4.45
C SER A 461 -4.56 -22.46 -3.53
N THR A 462 -4.44 -23.14 -2.39
CA THR A 462 -5.44 -23.10 -1.31
C THR A 462 -5.14 -21.94 -0.38
N GLY A 463 -6.05 -20.97 -0.30
CA GLY A 463 -5.84 -19.70 0.40
C GLY A 463 -4.77 -18.83 -0.26
N ILE A 464 -4.44 -17.73 0.41
CA ILE A 464 -3.41 -16.80 -0.05
C ILE A 464 -2.00 -17.39 0.19
N PRO A 465 -1.20 -17.57 -0.88
CA PRO A 465 0.16 -18.07 -0.74
C PRO A 465 1.10 -17.01 -0.16
N PHE A 466 2.13 -17.45 0.57
CA PHE A 466 3.26 -16.61 0.92
C PHE A 466 4.09 -16.33 -0.34
N VAL A 467 4.27 -15.05 -0.69
CA VAL A 467 5.04 -14.68 -1.89
C VAL A 467 6.25 -13.81 -1.56
N GLY A 468 7.34 -14.07 -2.27
CA GLY A 468 8.57 -13.29 -2.15
C GLY A 468 9.26 -13.38 -0.78
N SER A 469 10.18 -12.46 -0.53
CA SER A 469 11.05 -12.47 0.66
C SER A 469 10.81 -11.26 1.57
N PRO A 470 10.95 -11.43 2.90
CA PRO A 470 10.71 -10.34 3.85
C PRO A 470 11.90 -9.40 4.03
N TYR A 471 13.00 -9.57 3.29
CA TYR A 471 14.27 -8.89 3.61
C TYR A 471 14.21 -7.37 3.51
N LEU A 472 13.27 -6.81 2.73
CA LEU A 472 13.02 -5.37 2.67
C LEU A 472 12.44 -4.83 3.99
N VAL A 473 11.56 -5.58 4.64
CA VAL A 473 10.78 -5.19 5.83
C VAL A 473 11.25 -5.93 7.09
N TYR A 474 12.48 -6.46 7.06
CA TYR A 474 13.00 -7.33 8.11
C TYR A 474 13.50 -6.56 9.33
N SER A 475 13.30 -7.03 10.57
CA SER A 475 12.60 -8.26 11.00
C SER A 475 11.11 -8.02 11.20
N LEU A 476 10.28 -9.06 11.01
CA LEU A 476 8.84 -9.03 11.23
C LEU A 476 8.41 -9.89 12.43
N ALA A 477 7.31 -9.54 13.07
CA ALA A 477 6.70 -10.30 14.16
C ALA A 477 5.48 -11.11 13.67
N VAL A 478 5.67 -11.88 12.59
CA VAL A 478 4.59 -12.61 11.91
C VAL A 478 3.89 -13.61 12.83
N PHE A 479 4.67 -14.38 13.59
CA PHE A 479 4.18 -15.40 14.51
C PHE A 479 4.44 -14.98 15.96
N ASP A 480 3.68 -15.55 16.90
CA ASP A 480 3.89 -15.33 18.33
C ASP A 480 5.19 -15.99 18.83
N GLU A 481 5.67 -17.01 18.12
CA GLU A 481 6.96 -17.66 18.37
C GLU A 481 8.09 -17.12 17.49
N ALA A 482 9.31 -17.20 18.02
CA ALA A 482 10.54 -16.88 17.29
C ALA A 482 10.75 -17.82 16.10
N ASN A 483 10.89 -17.27 14.89
CA ASN A 483 10.96 -18.01 13.63
C ASN A 483 11.82 -17.24 12.58
N PRO A 484 12.01 -17.74 11.34
CA PRO A 484 12.78 -17.04 10.32
C PRO A 484 12.41 -15.57 10.06
N TYR A 485 11.15 -15.14 10.24
CA TYR A 485 10.76 -13.72 10.13
C TYR A 485 11.28 -12.86 11.29
N SER A 486 11.49 -13.44 12.48
CA SER A 486 11.76 -12.71 13.74
C SER A 486 13.15 -12.08 13.84
N GLY A 487 14.12 -12.53 13.04
CA GLY A 487 15.53 -12.10 13.17
C GLY A 487 16.38 -13.03 13.99
N ASN A 488 15.79 -13.72 14.96
CA ASN A 488 16.45 -14.70 15.78
C ASN A 488 15.47 -15.82 16.13
N PHE A 489 15.97 -17.05 16.13
CA PHE A 489 15.21 -18.22 16.56
C PHE A 489 16.16 -19.36 16.91
N VAL A 490 15.64 -20.38 17.57
CA VAL A 490 16.38 -21.59 17.93
C VAL A 490 15.85 -22.74 17.07
N LEU A 491 16.75 -23.61 16.61
CA LEU A 491 16.34 -24.83 15.93
C LEU A 491 15.60 -25.75 16.90
N PRO A 492 14.35 -26.13 16.57
CA PRO A 492 13.47 -26.81 17.52
C PRO A 492 13.85 -28.27 17.71
N GLU A 493 13.41 -28.84 18.84
CA GLU A 493 13.40 -30.28 19.03
C GLU A 493 12.19 -30.92 18.30
N PRO A 494 12.32 -32.15 17.79
CA PRO A 494 11.19 -32.83 17.16
C PRO A 494 10.11 -33.20 18.17
N LEU A 495 8.84 -33.09 17.77
CA LEU A 495 7.69 -33.56 18.54
C LEU A 495 7.83 -35.05 18.88
N ARG A 496 8.29 -35.85 17.90
CA ARG A 496 8.63 -37.26 18.10
C ARG A 496 9.63 -37.76 17.06
N ARG A 497 10.46 -38.71 17.47
CA ARG A 497 11.41 -39.41 16.59
C ARG A 497 10.84 -40.74 16.11
N THR A 498 11.12 -41.09 14.87
CA THR A 498 10.75 -42.37 14.26
C THR A 498 11.99 -43.05 13.68
N ARG A 499 11.87 -44.33 13.28
CA ARG A 499 12.97 -45.02 12.58
C ARG A 499 13.32 -44.41 11.22
N LYS A 500 12.42 -43.61 10.63
CA LYS A 500 12.55 -43.05 9.28
C LYS A 500 12.86 -41.55 9.27
N GLY A 501 13.13 -40.95 10.42
CA GLY A 501 13.31 -39.51 10.58
C GLY A 501 12.57 -38.97 11.80
N ALA A 502 12.33 -37.66 11.85
CA ALA A 502 11.69 -36.99 12.97
C ALA A 502 10.51 -36.11 12.52
N ILE A 503 9.46 -36.05 13.35
CA ILE A 503 8.23 -35.31 13.08
C ILE A 503 8.29 -33.99 13.85
N TYR A 504 7.96 -32.92 13.15
CA TYR A 504 7.93 -31.55 13.66
C TYR A 504 6.58 -30.91 13.36
N SER A 505 6.21 -29.88 14.12
CA SER A 505 5.11 -28.98 13.73
C SER A 505 5.43 -28.30 12.39
N PHE A 506 4.45 -27.73 11.70
CA PHE A 506 4.69 -27.05 10.42
C PHE A 506 5.68 -25.89 10.55
N VAL A 507 5.52 -25.08 11.60
CA VAL A 507 6.39 -23.94 11.87
C VAL A 507 7.80 -24.41 12.23
N ASP A 508 7.94 -25.46 13.03
CA ASP A 508 9.25 -26.00 13.42
C ASP A 508 9.99 -26.69 12.28
N ALA A 509 9.26 -27.45 11.46
CA ALA A 509 9.79 -28.04 10.25
C ALA A 509 10.27 -26.96 9.27
N TRP A 510 9.55 -25.85 9.19
CA TRP A 510 9.94 -24.69 8.38
C TRP A 510 11.17 -23.97 8.93
N LYS A 511 11.28 -23.75 10.26
CA LYS A 511 12.51 -23.24 10.92
C LYS A 511 13.71 -24.08 10.49
N MET A 512 13.57 -25.40 10.53
CA MET A 512 14.60 -26.36 10.10
C MET A 512 14.88 -26.28 8.60
N GLY A 513 13.86 -26.30 7.75
CA GLY A 513 13.99 -26.23 6.29
C GLY A 513 14.70 -24.97 5.82
N TRP A 514 14.30 -23.83 6.36
CA TRP A 514 14.92 -22.55 6.09
C TRP A 514 16.40 -22.52 6.51
N ALA A 515 16.68 -22.94 7.75
CA ALA A 515 18.05 -22.93 8.28
C ALA A 515 18.97 -23.89 7.52
N ALA A 516 18.50 -25.10 7.20
CA ALA A 516 19.21 -26.09 6.41
C ALA A 516 19.53 -25.56 5.00
N ARG A 517 18.56 -24.93 4.34
CA ARG A 517 18.74 -24.30 3.03
C ARG A 517 19.82 -23.21 3.07
N ILE A 518 19.83 -22.39 4.12
CA ILE A 518 20.84 -21.36 4.32
C ILE A 518 22.21 -21.96 4.66
N ALA A 519 22.30 -23.08 5.36
CA ALA A 519 23.58 -23.75 5.62
C ALA A 519 24.13 -24.51 4.39
N GLY A 520 23.28 -24.76 3.38
CA GLY A 520 23.64 -25.48 2.15
C GLY A 520 23.31 -26.97 2.20
N TYR A 521 22.15 -27.29 2.77
CA TYR A 521 21.55 -28.62 2.79
C TYR A 521 20.16 -28.59 2.16
N ASP A 522 19.71 -29.75 1.68
CA ASP A 522 18.32 -30.02 1.31
C ASP A 522 17.73 -31.04 2.29
N LEU A 523 16.56 -30.70 2.84
CA LEU A 523 15.80 -31.62 3.69
C LEU A 523 14.86 -32.47 2.83
N SER A 524 14.95 -33.78 2.99
CA SER A 524 13.96 -34.70 2.45
C SER A 524 12.78 -34.78 3.41
N ILE A 525 11.60 -34.40 2.93
CA ILE A 525 10.39 -34.33 3.75
C ILE A 525 9.27 -35.25 3.26
N ASN A 526 8.24 -35.39 4.09
CA ASN A 526 6.96 -35.97 3.74
C ASN A 526 5.87 -35.36 4.62
N VAL A 527 4.78 -34.95 3.98
CA VAL A 527 3.57 -34.45 4.66
C VAL A 527 2.49 -35.49 4.43
N PHE A 528 2.19 -36.28 5.46
CA PHE A 528 1.20 -37.36 5.34
C PHE A 528 -0.18 -36.77 5.07
N SER A 529 -0.92 -37.35 4.12
CA SER A 529 -2.28 -36.92 3.74
C SER A 529 -2.38 -35.51 3.14
N SER A 530 -1.29 -34.93 2.65
CA SER A 530 -1.36 -33.74 1.79
C SER A 530 -1.79 -34.11 0.38
N ASN A 531 -2.55 -33.21 -0.27
CA ASN A 531 -2.90 -33.30 -1.69
C ASN A 531 -1.70 -33.00 -2.61
N VAL A 532 -0.60 -32.49 -2.04
CA VAL A 532 0.65 -32.21 -2.75
C VAL A 532 1.72 -33.16 -2.25
N ASN A 533 2.46 -33.77 -3.17
CA ASN A 533 3.58 -34.64 -2.83
C ASN A 533 4.83 -33.83 -2.47
N TYR A 534 4.86 -33.27 -1.26
CA TYR A 534 5.99 -32.53 -0.75
C TYR A 534 7.18 -33.44 -0.45
N THR A 535 8.27 -33.25 -1.21
CA THR A 535 9.52 -34.03 -1.05
C THR A 535 10.68 -33.20 -0.52
N LYS A 536 10.62 -31.87 -0.65
CA LYS A 536 11.62 -30.90 -0.17
C LYS A 536 10.97 -29.54 0.13
N TYR A 537 11.63 -28.70 0.93
CA TYR A 537 11.30 -27.28 1.02
C TYR A 537 11.82 -26.55 -0.23
N PHE A 538 10.93 -25.88 -0.96
CA PHE A 538 11.35 -25.02 -2.07
C PHE A 538 11.96 -23.72 -1.55
N SER A 539 13.02 -23.27 -2.22
CA SER A 539 13.63 -21.98 -1.96
C SER A 539 14.37 -21.49 -3.21
N PRO A 540 13.97 -20.33 -3.78
CA PRO A 540 14.59 -19.82 -4.99
C PRO A 540 16.04 -19.42 -4.71
N ASN A 541 16.89 -19.57 -5.72
CA ASN A 541 18.30 -19.20 -5.58
C ASN A 541 18.50 -17.68 -5.43
N ASN A 542 17.58 -16.89 -5.98
CA ASN A 542 17.66 -15.44 -6.03
C ASN A 542 17.50 -14.78 -4.67
N ASN A 543 16.60 -15.28 -3.82
CA ASN A 543 16.38 -14.76 -2.47
C ASN A 543 16.83 -15.72 -1.35
N SER A 544 16.98 -17.02 -1.63
CA SER A 544 17.28 -18.06 -0.64
C SER A 544 16.29 -18.12 0.53
N TRP A 545 15.07 -17.57 0.36
CA TRP A 545 13.99 -17.69 1.32
C TRP A 545 13.28 -19.02 1.10
N SER A 546 13.08 -19.81 2.15
CA SER A 546 12.24 -21.01 2.09
C SER A 546 10.84 -20.64 2.57
N HIS A 547 9.81 -20.98 1.81
CA HIS A 547 8.42 -20.67 2.16
C HIS A 547 7.83 -21.67 3.14
N VAL A 548 6.86 -21.23 3.94
CA VAL A 548 6.05 -22.12 4.80
C VAL A 548 5.17 -22.99 3.90
N LEU A 549 5.08 -24.29 4.20
CA LEU A 549 4.21 -25.19 3.45
C LEU A 549 2.78 -25.02 3.95
N THR A 550 1.91 -24.46 3.10
CA THR A 550 0.48 -24.29 3.41
C THR A 550 -0.45 -24.87 2.35
N ASN A 551 -0.01 -24.96 1.10
CA ASN A 551 -0.88 -25.33 -0.02
C ASN A 551 -1.26 -26.82 0.00
N GLY A 552 -2.55 -27.13 -0.17
CA GLY A 552 -3.05 -28.51 -0.27
C GLY A 552 -2.83 -29.37 1.00
N ILE A 553 -2.77 -28.75 2.17
CA ILE A 553 -2.64 -29.45 3.47
C ILE A 553 -3.96 -29.34 4.24
N ASP A 554 -4.48 -30.49 4.69
CA ASP A 554 -5.72 -30.57 5.48
C ASP A 554 -5.46 -30.27 6.97
N ASP A 555 -6.46 -29.81 7.70
CA ASP A 555 -6.39 -29.44 9.13
C ASP A 555 -6.12 -30.63 10.06
N LYS A 556 -6.23 -31.86 9.54
CA LYS A 556 -5.96 -33.12 10.25
C LYS A 556 -4.49 -33.54 10.24
N VAL A 557 -3.63 -32.86 9.47
CA VAL A 557 -2.22 -33.24 9.37
C VAL A 557 -1.47 -32.81 10.62
N GLU A 558 -0.95 -33.79 11.37
CA GLU A 558 -0.26 -33.57 12.66
C GLU A 558 1.07 -32.80 12.52
N GLY A 559 1.73 -32.90 11.36
CA GLY A 559 3.00 -32.22 11.11
C GLY A 559 3.78 -32.77 9.93
N VAL A 560 5.05 -32.37 9.85
CA VAL A 560 5.96 -32.71 8.74
C VAL A 560 7.00 -33.72 9.21
N LEU A 561 7.14 -34.83 8.48
CA LEU A 561 8.22 -35.80 8.69
C LEU A 561 9.45 -35.34 7.91
N ILE A 562 10.53 -35.00 8.62
CA ILE A 562 11.85 -34.78 8.03
C ILE A 562 12.61 -36.11 8.09
N LYS A 563 12.91 -36.68 6.92
CA LYS A 563 13.52 -38.00 6.76
C LYS A 563 15.04 -37.95 6.82
N ASP A 564 15.62 -37.02 6.09
CA ASP A 564 17.06 -36.92 5.91
C ASP A 564 17.49 -35.48 5.57
N MET A 565 18.77 -35.18 5.77
CA MET A 565 19.40 -33.92 5.42
C MET A 565 20.64 -34.18 4.57
N THR A 566 20.55 -33.75 3.32
CA THR A 566 21.58 -34.01 2.31
C THR A 566 22.35 -32.74 1.99
N ARG A 567 23.68 -32.83 1.89
CA ARG A 567 24.53 -31.68 1.57
C ARG A 567 24.35 -31.29 0.11
N ARG A 568 24.13 -30.00 -0.15
CA ARG A 568 24.05 -29.48 -1.53
C ARG A 568 25.44 -29.35 -2.15
N SER A 569 25.47 -29.19 -3.47
CA SER A 569 26.70 -28.89 -4.22
C SER A 569 27.41 -27.64 -3.70
N ARG A 570 26.65 -26.61 -3.30
CA ARG A 570 27.14 -25.43 -2.59
C ARG A 570 26.76 -25.53 -1.11
N HIS A 571 27.76 -25.83 -0.30
CA HIS A 571 27.64 -25.90 1.14
C HIS A 571 28.40 -24.75 1.80
N PHE A 572 27.91 -24.28 2.96
CA PHE A 572 28.43 -23.08 3.62
C PHE A 572 28.77 -23.30 5.10
N VAL A 573 27.87 -23.95 5.86
CA VAL A 573 28.01 -24.13 7.31
C VAL A 573 27.67 -25.58 7.63
N ASP A 574 28.51 -26.25 8.42
CA ASP A 574 28.17 -27.59 8.93
C ASP A 574 27.09 -27.47 10.01
N LEU A 575 26.00 -28.21 9.86
CA LEU A 575 24.95 -28.27 10.88
C LEU A 575 24.98 -29.62 11.61
N PRO A 576 24.66 -29.66 12.91
CA PRO A 576 24.42 -30.91 13.63
C PRO A 576 23.35 -31.75 12.92
N ASN A 577 23.47 -33.07 12.98
CA ASN A 577 22.40 -33.93 12.51
C ASN A 577 21.33 -34.04 13.60
N PHE A 578 20.22 -33.33 13.44
CA PHE A 578 19.11 -33.27 14.40
C PHE A 578 18.19 -34.51 14.36
N PHE A 579 18.41 -35.43 13.42
CA PHE A 579 17.49 -36.54 13.15
C PHE A 579 17.95 -37.88 13.74
N VAL A 580 19.20 -37.96 14.20
CA VAL A 580 19.77 -39.16 14.85
C VAL A 580 19.63 -39.04 16.37
N PRO A 581 19.26 -40.10 17.11
CA PRO A 581 19.18 -40.04 18.58
C PRO A 581 20.50 -39.63 19.24
N GLY A 582 20.50 -38.59 20.06
CA GLY A 582 21.67 -38.09 20.77
C GLY A 582 21.41 -36.74 21.46
N ASN A 583 22.41 -36.23 22.19
CA ASN A 583 22.36 -34.88 22.74
C ASN A 583 22.65 -33.88 21.61
N HIS A 584 21.64 -33.15 21.15
CA HIS A 584 21.81 -32.15 20.09
C HIS A 584 22.15 -30.81 20.73
N PRO A 585 23.15 -30.09 20.22
CA PRO A 585 23.46 -28.79 20.75
C PRO A 585 22.35 -27.80 20.37
N VAL A 586 21.96 -26.97 21.33
CA VAL A 586 21.01 -25.88 21.09
C VAL A 586 21.62 -24.96 20.04
N THR A 587 20.97 -24.88 18.88
CA THR A 587 21.47 -24.09 17.75
C THR A 587 20.64 -22.82 17.60
N GLU A 588 21.25 -21.68 17.93
CA GLU A 588 20.68 -20.36 17.72
C GLU A 588 21.01 -19.87 16.30
N VAL A 589 19.98 -19.37 15.59
CA VAL A 589 20.12 -18.77 14.27
C VAL A 589 19.77 -17.30 14.37
N LYS A 590 20.68 -16.43 13.92
CA LYS A 590 20.49 -14.98 13.88
C LYS A 590 20.68 -14.43 12.49
N VAL A 591 19.72 -13.64 12.03
CA VAL A 591 19.68 -13.03 10.70
C VAL A 591 19.83 -11.53 10.83
N ASN A 592 20.80 -10.96 10.12
CA ASN A 592 21.06 -9.54 10.07
C ASN A 592 21.03 -9.06 8.62
N VAL A 593 20.10 -8.15 8.29
CA VAL A 593 20.13 -7.44 7.01
C VAL A 593 21.14 -6.30 7.12
N LEU A 594 22.26 -6.44 6.41
CA LEU A 594 23.38 -5.50 6.45
C LEU A 594 23.13 -4.24 5.61
N GLY A 595 22.25 -4.34 4.63
CA GLY A 595 21.83 -3.22 3.79
C GLY A 595 20.97 -3.67 2.61
N THR A 596 20.15 -2.75 2.13
CA THR A 596 19.24 -2.95 0.99
C THR A 596 19.50 -1.88 -0.07
N SER A 597 19.32 -2.23 -1.34
CA SER A 597 19.40 -1.33 -2.50
C SER A 597 18.27 -1.64 -3.48
N VAL A 598 17.84 -0.64 -4.24
CA VAL A 598 16.97 -0.83 -5.41
C VAL A 598 17.86 -0.91 -6.65
N LEU A 599 17.50 -1.76 -7.61
CA LEU A 599 18.23 -1.91 -8.87
C LEU A 599 17.69 -0.96 -9.94
N ASP A 600 18.59 -0.32 -10.69
CA ASP A 600 18.22 0.39 -11.92
C ASP A 600 17.98 -0.58 -13.09
N ALA A 601 17.59 -0.03 -14.25
CA ALA A 601 17.34 -0.81 -15.47
C ALA A 601 18.58 -1.54 -16.01
N ALA A 602 19.79 -1.11 -15.64
CA ALA A 602 21.03 -1.79 -15.98
C ALA A 602 21.48 -2.81 -14.90
N GLY A 603 20.66 -3.01 -13.86
CA GLY A 603 20.96 -3.89 -12.72
C GLY A 603 21.97 -3.30 -11.73
N ASN A 604 22.32 -2.02 -11.83
CA ASN A 604 23.21 -1.37 -10.88
C ASN A 604 22.49 -1.05 -9.59
N LYS A 605 23.23 -1.10 -8.49
CA LYS A 605 22.72 -0.80 -7.15
C LYS A 605 22.56 0.71 -6.99
N ASN A 606 21.32 1.19 -6.97
CA ASN A 606 21.05 2.54 -6.51
C ASN A 606 21.14 2.59 -4.98
N ARG A 607 22.05 3.44 -4.51
CA ARG A 607 22.20 3.72 -3.07
C ARG A 607 20.98 4.48 -2.57
N ALA A 608 20.74 4.40 -1.27
CA ALA A 608 19.67 5.15 -0.62
C ALA A 608 19.78 6.65 -0.95
N ALA A 609 18.66 7.26 -1.34
CA ALA A 609 18.54 8.69 -1.64
C ALA A 609 18.65 9.57 -0.37
N GLY A 610 18.50 8.95 0.80
CA GLY A 610 18.63 9.59 2.11
C GLY A 610 18.14 8.68 3.22
N THR A 611 18.07 9.22 4.44
CA THR A 611 17.44 8.54 5.58
C THR A 611 16.18 9.26 6.03
N ALA A 612 15.14 8.52 6.42
CA ALA A 612 13.89 9.08 6.90
C ALA A 612 13.99 9.85 8.23
N ASN A 613 15.12 9.76 8.96
CA ASN A 613 15.34 10.37 10.28
C ASN A 613 15.98 11.76 10.24
N GLU A 614 16.25 12.35 9.07
CA GLU A 614 16.68 13.75 9.02
C GLU A 614 15.52 14.62 9.50
N TRP A 615 15.68 15.27 10.67
CA TRP A 615 14.66 16.02 11.41
C TRP A 615 13.87 17.00 10.52
N VAL A 616 12.73 16.57 9.98
CA VAL A 616 11.76 17.47 9.35
C VAL A 616 10.73 17.84 10.40
N THR A 617 10.94 18.97 11.07
CA THR A 617 9.93 19.53 11.97
C THR A 617 8.85 20.20 11.12
N PRO A 618 7.58 19.79 11.22
CA PRO A 618 6.50 20.46 10.50
C PRO A 618 6.36 21.92 10.96
N SER A 619 6.09 22.83 10.03
CA SER A 619 5.73 24.21 10.38
C SER A 619 4.34 24.23 11.02
N SER A 620 4.24 24.66 12.27
CA SER A 620 2.97 24.85 12.96
C SER A 620 2.42 26.28 12.85
N LEU A 621 3.15 27.19 12.21
CA LEU A 621 2.75 28.60 12.10
C LEU A 621 1.44 28.73 11.31
N GLY A 622 0.42 29.31 11.94
CA GLY A 622 -0.89 29.51 11.31
C GLY A 622 -1.75 28.25 11.23
N LEU A 623 -1.43 27.18 11.97
CA LEU A 623 -2.19 25.92 11.96
C LEU A 623 -2.67 25.57 13.38
N GLN A 624 -3.95 25.27 13.52
CA GLN A 624 -4.50 24.60 14.69
C GLN A 624 -4.33 23.09 14.52
N ILE A 625 -3.39 22.53 15.29
CA ILE A 625 -3.08 21.11 15.24
C ILE A 625 -3.93 20.34 16.25
N VAL A 626 -4.54 19.24 15.80
CA VAL A 626 -5.32 18.31 16.63
C VAL A 626 -4.54 17.00 16.76
N SER A 627 -4.39 16.53 18.00
CA SER A 627 -3.69 15.27 18.32
C SER A 627 -4.63 14.15 18.74
N LYS A 628 -5.91 14.45 18.97
CA LYS A 628 -6.93 13.45 19.29
C LYS A 628 -7.49 12.89 17.98
N GLU A 629 -7.32 11.58 17.79
CA GLU A 629 -7.75 10.90 16.58
C GLU A 629 -9.25 10.56 16.66
N ASP A 630 -10.03 11.00 15.67
CA ASP A 630 -11.44 10.62 15.53
C ASP A 630 -11.57 9.31 14.75
N VAL A 631 -11.76 8.22 15.50
CA VAL A 631 -11.90 6.87 14.97
C VAL A 631 -13.09 6.75 14.02
N ARG A 632 -14.16 7.56 14.18
CA ARG A 632 -15.32 7.53 13.26
C ARG A 632 -14.97 7.98 11.85
N ARG A 633 -13.98 8.87 11.74
CA ARG A 633 -13.40 9.32 10.47
C ARG A 633 -12.17 8.51 10.08
N PHE A 634 -11.96 7.35 10.71
CA PHE A 634 -10.82 6.46 10.49
C PHE A 634 -9.46 7.15 10.72
N TRP A 635 -9.40 8.12 11.63
CA TRP A 635 -8.14 8.57 12.21
C TRP A 635 -7.74 7.58 13.30
N GLY A 636 -6.56 6.96 13.13
CA GLY A 636 -6.10 5.92 14.03
C GLY A 636 -5.11 4.94 13.38
N HIS A 637 -5.05 3.77 13.98
CA HIS A 637 -4.30 2.63 13.51
C HIS A 637 -4.97 1.31 13.92
N ILE A 638 -4.63 0.23 13.21
CA ILE A 638 -4.94 -1.13 13.64
C ILE A 638 -3.71 -1.69 14.35
N LYS A 639 -3.96 -2.38 15.45
CA LYS A 639 -2.93 -2.98 16.29
C LYS A 639 -3.25 -4.43 16.61
N ARG A 640 -2.22 -5.27 16.57
CA ARG A 640 -2.28 -6.66 17.03
C ARG A 640 -2.08 -6.75 18.54
N HIS A 641 -3.07 -7.33 19.21
CA HIS A 641 -3.03 -7.75 20.60
C HIS A 641 -3.00 -9.28 20.70
N LYS A 642 -2.80 -9.80 21.92
CA LYS A 642 -2.95 -11.24 22.19
C LYS A 642 -4.36 -11.75 21.91
N SER A 643 -5.37 -10.90 22.10
CA SER A 643 -6.78 -11.22 21.91
C SER A 643 -7.28 -11.05 20.47
N GLY A 644 -6.43 -10.62 19.53
CA GLY A 644 -6.81 -10.32 18.15
C GLY A 644 -6.37 -8.93 17.69
N LEU A 645 -6.86 -8.51 16.53
CA LEU A 645 -6.64 -7.16 15.99
C LEU A 645 -7.67 -6.18 16.59
N ALA A 646 -7.25 -4.96 16.88
CA ALA A 646 -8.15 -3.91 17.34
C ALA A 646 -7.85 -2.58 16.63
N MET A 647 -8.90 -1.80 16.39
CA MET A 647 -8.80 -0.42 15.93
C MET A 647 -8.61 0.51 17.13
N GLU A 648 -7.53 1.30 17.12
CA GLU A 648 -7.21 2.26 18.16
C GLU A 648 -7.03 3.67 17.55
N GLY A 649 -7.70 4.66 18.14
CA GLY A 649 -7.34 6.07 18.00
C GLY A 649 -6.61 6.50 19.27
N LEU A 650 -5.54 7.28 19.15
CA LEU A 650 -4.78 7.78 20.30
C LEU A 650 -5.74 8.36 21.36
N THR A 651 -5.90 7.60 22.44
CA THR A 651 -6.91 7.68 23.53
C THR A 651 -8.39 7.50 23.12
N MET A 652 -8.79 6.26 22.86
CA MET A 652 -9.70 5.48 23.74
C MET A 652 -9.76 4.02 23.23
N SER A 653 -9.47 3.06 24.10
CA SER A 653 -9.74 1.64 23.87
C SER A 653 -11.25 1.43 23.80
N VAL A 654 -11.77 1.21 22.59
CA VAL A 654 -13.15 0.74 22.40
C VAL A 654 -13.09 -0.78 22.40
N ASN A 655 -13.41 -1.39 23.54
CA ASN A 655 -13.85 -2.78 23.54
C ASN A 655 -15.16 -2.84 22.75
N VAL A 656 -15.16 -3.54 21.61
CA VAL A 656 -16.39 -3.90 20.91
C VAL A 656 -17.21 -4.78 21.86
N PRO A 657 -18.47 -4.45 22.18
CA PRO A 657 -19.28 -5.28 23.07
C PRO A 657 -19.57 -6.61 22.35
N ALA A 658 -19.24 -7.72 23.00
CA ALA A 658 -19.71 -9.03 22.57
C ALA A 658 -21.25 -9.04 22.59
N ILE A 659 -21.86 -9.50 21.50
CA ILE A 659 -23.29 -9.79 21.43
C ILE A 659 -23.54 -10.95 22.40
N GLU A 660 -24.09 -10.66 23.58
CA GLU A 660 -24.58 -11.71 24.49
C GLU A 660 -25.72 -12.46 23.80
N GLY A 661 -25.47 -13.74 23.55
CA GLY A 661 -26.48 -14.65 23.02
C GLY A 661 -27.69 -14.73 23.95
N ASN A 662 -28.87 -14.59 23.35
CA ASN A 662 -30.17 -14.91 23.94
C ASN A 662 -30.10 -16.29 24.64
N ARG A 663 -29.96 -16.28 25.96
CA ARG A 663 -30.29 -17.43 26.80
C ARG A 663 -31.78 -17.34 27.12
N GLY A 664 -32.52 -18.31 26.58
CA GLY A 664 -33.91 -18.53 26.94
C GLY A 664 -34.06 -18.69 28.45
N VAL A 665 -35.13 -18.12 28.98
CA VAL A 665 -35.62 -18.42 30.32
C VAL A 665 -36.95 -19.15 30.14
N GLU A 666 -36.97 -20.33 30.73
CA GLU A 666 -38.04 -21.31 30.75
C GLU A 666 -39.33 -20.75 31.37
N VAL A 667 -40.43 -21.30 30.88
CA VAL A 667 -41.77 -21.17 31.44
C VAL A 667 -41.82 -21.83 32.81
N MET A 668 -42.24 -21.08 33.82
CA MET A 668 -43.15 -21.54 34.87
C MET A 668 -44.19 -20.47 35.16
#